data_AF-A0A0B2SNB2-F1
#
_entry.id   AF-A0A0B2SNB2-F1
#
_cell.length_a   1.000
_cell.length_b   1.000
_cell.length_c   1.000
_cell.angle_alpha   90.00
_cell.angle_beta   90.00
_cell.angle_gamma   90.00
#
_symmetry.space_group_name_H-M   'P 1'
#
loop_
_entity.id
_entity.type
_entity.pdbx_description
1 polymer ?
#
loop_
_entity_poly.entity_id
_entity_poly.type
_entity_poly.pdbx_seq_one_letter_code
_entity_poly.pdbx_strand_id
1 'polypeptide(L)'
;MIVNGISSFLHLSFSGNMNSAPVPKYYQKAEEILKLLKPIIDAIVYSELASDEVLNKILEEIDLAVNELKEHVENWHLLSSKVYFVMQVEPLISRIRTSGLNIFLQLKDSQHCLPDELSSEHLQHCSQKLKLLGHEETSPVIQEAITEHLENVGPSSELLSKIADSLGLRSNQEVLIEAVALERLKENAEQTEKTAEAELIDQMIAVVTHMHERLVMLKQAQSISPVPIPADFCCPLSLELMTDPVIVASGQTYERAFIKNWIDLGLTVCAKTRQTLVHTNLIPNYTVKALIANWCESNNVQLVDPTKSTNLNQACVLHGYMESGTTRESPVFVHSRSNQPSSPESAGSRSFSSPANNLTSGGTQREGTSPLHPRSTSEGSFRGMVNGQYMDLARISPEGLDDRSASSDESSVDSASHPSMSPSRRESSSAFSSEQSQTHIRAVSDSSALSNANFPQETEDDNNNAPQLSTSAGHSREASGELNPGPETAGTTSVASVHREPEFPLRLETRSRSQAIWRRPSERHVPRIVSSPVVETRADLSAIETQVRNLVEGLKSSDVDTQREATAELRLLAKHNMDNRIAIANCGAINVLVDLLQSTDTTIQENAVTALLNLSINDNNKTAIANAGAIEPLIHVLETGSPEAKENSAATLFSLSVIEENKIFIGRSGAIGPLVELLGSGTPRGKKDAATALFNLSIFHENKNWIVQAGAVRHLVDLMDPAAGMVDKAVAVLANLATIPEGRNAIGDEGGIPVLVEVVELGSARGKENAAAALLHLCLHSTKFLGKVLQQGAVPPLVALSQSGTPRAKEKAQALLNQFRSQRHGSAGRG
;
A
#
# COMPACT_ATOMS: atom_id res chain seq x y z
N MET A 1 -24.67 -22.92 20.04
CA MET A 1 -24.62 -22.08 18.81
C MET A 1 -23.97 -22.85 17.65
N ILE A 2 -22.95 -23.66 17.93
CA ILE A 2 -22.20 -24.61 17.10
C ILE A 2 -22.81 -25.06 15.78
N VAL A 3 -24.06 -25.56 15.74
CA VAL A 3 -24.70 -26.02 14.50
C VAL A 3 -24.75 -24.90 13.44
N ASN A 4 -24.97 -23.66 13.86
CA ASN A 4 -24.97 -22.48 12.99
C ASN A 4 -23.54 -22.04 12.62
N GLY A 5 -22.57 -22.15 13.53
CA GLY A 5 -21.16 -21.87 13.26
C GLY A 5 -20.56 -22.82 12.22
N ILE A 6 -20.75 -24.13 12.44
CA ILE A 6 -20.35 -25.19 11.49
C ILE A 6 -21.08 -25.02 10.14
N SER A 7 -22.39 -24.76 10.14
CA SER A 7 -23.11 -24.53 8.89
C SER A 7 -22.62 -23.26 8.17
N SER A 8 -22.32 -22.18 8.90
CA SER A 8 -21.74 -20.97 8.32
C SER A 8 -20.36 -21.21 7.73
N PHE A 9 -19.52 -22.06 8.35
CA PHE A 9 -18.22 -22.43 7.81
C PHE A 9 -18.37 -23.28 6.53
N LEU A 10 -19.25 -24.29 6.56
CA LEU A 10 -19.53 -25.15 5.39
C LEU A 10 -20.22 -24.41 4.23
N HIS A 11 -20.82 -23.25 4.47
CA HIS A 11 -21.36 -22.35 3.45
C HIS A 11 -20.39 -21.25 2.99
N LEU A 12 -19.13 -21.24 3.45
CA LEU A 12 -18.11 -20.30 2.97
C LEU A 12 -17.85 -20.53 1.47
N SER A 13 -18.24 -19.52 0.69
CA SER A 13 -17.97 -19.48 -0.75
C SER A 13 -16.53 -19.00 -0.96
N PHE A 14 -15.56 -19.92 -1.04
CA PHE A 14 -14.15 -19.55 -1.24
C PHE A 14 -13.94 -18.92 -2.62
N SER A 15 -14.03 -17.59 -2.70
CA SER A 15 -13.80 -16.78 -3.89
C SER A 15 -12.30 -16.56 -4.20
N GLY A 16 -11.41 -17.02 -3.33
CA GLY A 16 -9.98 -16.93 -3.51
C GLY A 16 -9.47 -17.75 -4.70
N ASN A 17 -8.46 -17.22 -5.40
CA ASN A 17 -7.84 -17.89 -6.54
C ASN A 17 -7.25 -19.25 -6.12
N MET A 18 -7.87 -20.34 -6.60
CA MET A 18 -7.58 -21.76 -6.29
C MET A 18 -6.12 -22.18 -6.46
N ASN A 19 -5.30 -21.38 -7.14
CA ASN A 19 -3.87 -21.63 -7.34
C ASN A 19 -2.99 -21.27 -6.12
N SER A 20 -3.54 -20.58 -5.11
CA SER A 20 -2.79 -20.13 -3.92
C SER A 20 -2.71 -21.20 -2.81
N ALA A 21 -1.87 -22.22 -3.02
CA ALA A 21 -1.44 -23.08 -1.91
C ALA A 21 -0.77 -22.23 -0.80
N PRO A 22 -1.01 -22.50 0.49
CA PRO A 22 -1.63 -23.72 1.02
C PRO A 22 -3.13 -23.64 1.35
N VAL A 23 -3.78 -22.47 1.32
CA VAL A 23 -5.08 -22.24 1.98
C VAL A 23 -6.19 -23.22 1.56
N PRO A 24 -6.39 -23.56 0.27
CA PRO A 24 -7.38 -24.56 -0.12
C PRO A 24 -7.17 -25.95 0.51
N LYS A 25 -5.92 -26.37 0.77
CA LYS A 25 -5.59 -27.64 1.45
C LYS A 25 -6.14 -27.65 2.88
N TYR A 26 -5.94 -26.56 3.61
CA TYR A 26 -6.38 -26.43 5.00
C TYR A 26 -7.88 -26.23 5.12
N TYR A 27 -8.49 -25.44 4.23
CA TYR A 27 -9.95 -25.32 4.15
C TYR A 27 -10.61 -26.69 3.88
N GLN A 28 -10.13 -27.45 2.88
CA GLN A 28 -10.65 -28.80 2.58
C GLN A 28 -10.44 -29.78 3.76
N LYS A 29 -9.26 -29.76 4.41
CA LYS A 29 -8.98 -30.58 5.61
C LYS A 29 -9.97 -30.29 6.75
N ALA A 30 -10.30 -29.02 6.99
CA ALA A 30 -11.31 -28.60 7.96
C ALA A 30 -12.74 -28.98 7.53
N GLU A 31 -13.08 -28.73 6.26
CA GLU A 31 -14.40 -29.01 5.69
C GLU A 31 -14.73 -30.52 5.75
N GLU A 32 -13.78 -31.40 5.47
CA GLU A 32 -13.95 -32.85 5.62
C GLU A 32 -14.15 -33.28 7.09
N ILE A 33 -13.42 -32.69 8.03
CA ILE A 33 -13.59 -32.96 9.47
C ILE A 33 -14.99 -32.52 9.92
N LEU A 34 -15.41 -31.31 9.55
CA LEU A 34 -16.69 -30.75 9.94
C LEU A 34 -17.88 -31.46 9.27
N LYS A 35 -17.74 -31.93 8.02
CA LYS A 35 -18.74 -32.81 7.37
C LYS A 35 -18.92 -34.15 8.09
N LEU A 36 -17.90 -34.67 8.78
CA LEU A 36 -18.01 -35.89 9.60
C LEU A 36 -18.58 -35.62 10.99
N LEU A 37 -18.27 -34.47 11.59
CA LEU A 37 -18.75 -34.11 12.93
C LEU A 37 -20.18 -33.56 12.94
N LYS A 38 -20.61 -32.80 11.92
CA LYS A 38 -21.91 -32.11 11.93
C LYS A 38 -23.10 -33.03 12.21
N PRO A 39 -23.29 -34.19 11.54
CA PRO A 39 -24.47 -35.04 11.78
C PRO A 39 -24.53 -35.58 13.23
N ILE A 40 -23.37 -35.82 13.83
CA ILE A 40 -23.25 -36.30 15.21
C ILE A 40 -23.56 -35.16 16.19
N ILE A 41 -23.03 -33.96 15.93
CA ILE A 41 -23.31 -32.75 16.71
C ILE A 41 -24.80 -32.38 16.62
N ASP A 42 -25.42 -32.47 15.45
CA ASP A 42 -26.86 -32.26 15.26
C ASP A 42 -27.65 -33.25 16.16
N ALA A 43 -27.35 -34.55 16.07
CA ALA A 43 -28.04 -35.58 16.86
C ALA A 43 -27.83 -35.46 18.38
N ILE A 44 -26.66 -34.98 18.84
CA ILE A 44 -26.43 -34.65 20.26
C ILE A 44 -27.31 -33.45 20.68
N VAL A 45 -27.28 -32.36 19.91
CA VAL A 45 -27.97 -31.09 20.24
C VAL A 45 -29.49 -31.24 20.26
N TYR A 46 -30.05 -32.20 19.53
CA TYR A 46 -31.49 -32.49 19.50
C TYR A 46 -31.95 -33.69 20.35
N SER A 47 -31.10 -34.22 21.25
CA SER A 47 -31.43 -35.36 22.12
C SER A 47 -31.19 -35.08 23.62
N GLU A 48 -31.63 -36.00 24.50
CA GLU A 48 -31.46 -35.88 25.97
C GLU A 48 -29.98 -35.81 26.42
N LEU A 49 -29.05 -36.21 25.54
CA LEU A 49 -27.60 -36.07 25.72
C LEU A 49 -27.15 -34.60 25.85
N ALA A 50 -27.96 -33.63 25.43
CA ALA A 50 -27.69 -32.20 25.58
C ALA A 50 -27.61 -31.73 27.06
N SER A 51 -27.91 -32.60 28.04
CA SER A 51 -27.74 -32.32 29.48
C SER A 51 -26.37 -32.72 30.05
N ASP A 52 -25.49 -33.35 29.27
CA ASP A 52 -24.15 -33.78 29.73
C ASP A 52 -23.16 -32.58 29.75
N GLU A 53 -22.65 -32.25 30.94
CA GLU A 53 -21.73 -31.12 31.16
C GLU A 53 -20.37 -31.30 30.49
N VAL A 54 -19.87 -32.54 30.39
CA VAL A 54 -18.59 -32.86 29.74
C VAL A 54 -18.74 -32.74 28.22
N LEU A 55 -19.84 -33.26 27.67
CA LEU A 55 -20.13 -33.22 26.25
C LEU A 55 -20.37 -31.78 25.78
N ASN A 56 -21.15 -30.98 26.52
CA ASN A 56 -21.36 -29.56 26.23
C ASN A 56 -20.03 -28.78 26.19
N LYS A 57 -19.13 -29.00 27.15
CA LYS A 57 -17.81 -28.35 27.16
C LYS A 57 -16.95 -28.70 25.94
N ILE A 58 -17.04 -29.94 25.44
CA ILE A 58 -16.36 -30.36 24.20
C ILE A 58 -16.99 -29.68 22.97
N LEU A 59 -18.32 -29.47 22.97
CA LEU A 59 -19.00 -28.71 21.91
C LEU A 59 -18.62 -27.22 21.95
N GLU A 60 -18.52 -26.59 23.12
CA GLU A 60 -18.06 -25.19 23.25
C GLU A 60 -16.63 -25.00 22.71
N GLU A 61 -15.72 -25.94 22.98
CA GLU A 61 -14.35 -25.91 22.44
C GLU A 61 -14.34 -25.98 20.89
N ILE A 62 -15.21 -26.79 20.30
CA ILE A 62 -15.37 -26.92 18.84
C ILE A 62 -16.02 -25.66 18.25
N ASP A 63 -17.07 -25.10 18.87
CA ASP A 63 -17.71 -23.86 18.43
C ASP A 63 -16.68 -22.72 18.38
N LEU A 64 -15.93 -22.53 19.46
CA LEU A 64 -14.85 -21.55 19.52
C LEU A 64 -13.79 -21.80 18.43
N ALA A 65 -13.32 -23.04 18.27
CA ALA A 65 -12.29 -23.37 17.28
C ALA A 65 -12.76 -23.18 15.83
N VAL A 66 -14.05 -23.45 15.54
CA VAL A 66 -14.65 -23.26 14.21
C VAL A 66 -14.84 -21.77 13.90
N ASN A 67 -15.19 -20.95 14.89
CA ASN A 67 -15.33 -19.51 14.71
C ASN A 67 -13.97 -18.80 14.56
N GLU A 68 -12.96 -19.18 15.36
CA GLU A 68 -11.56 -18.73 15.18
C GLU A 68 -11.01 -19.13 13.80
N LEU A 69 -11.24 -20.38 13.38
CA LEU A 69 -10.82 -20.89 12.07
C LEU A 69 -11.55 -20.19 10.91
N LYS A 70 -12.83 -19.88 11.09
CA LYS A 70 -13.62 -19.08 10.13
C LYS A 70 -12.98 -17.71 9.94
N GLU A 71 -12.68 -17.00 11.02
CA GLU A 71 -12.09 -15.66 10.96
C GLU A 71 -10.74 -15.65 10.21
N HIS A 72 -9.86 -16.63 10.48
CA HIS A 72 -8.60 -16.74 9.74
C HIS A 72 -8.76 -17.06 8.25
N VAL A 73 -9.83 -17.76 7.86
CA VAL A 73 -10.13 -18.06 6.44
C VAL A 73 -10.80 -16.88 5.74
N GLU A 74 -11.72 -16.17 6.39
CA GLU A 74 -12.40 -15.00 5.81
C GLU A 74 -11.45 -13.79 5.64
N ASN A 75 -10.49 -13.61 6.55
CA ASN A 75 -9.49 -12.53 6.48
C ASN A 75 -8.32 -12.81 5.51
N TRP A 76 -8.26 -13.97 4.85
CA TRP A 76 -7.16 -14.33 3.95
C TRP A 76 -7.18 -13.57 2.62
N HIS A 77 -6.04 -13.03 2.20
CA HIS A 77 -5.86 -12.42 0.87
C HIS A 77 -4.51 -12.80 0.23
N LEU A 78 -4.35 -12.51 -1.07
CA LEU A 78 -3.16 -12.89 -1.87
C LEU A 78 -1.81 -12.32 -1.40
N LEU A 79 -1.80 -11.42 -0.41
CA LEU A 79 -0.61 -10.80 0.17
C LEU A 79 -0.49 -11.08 1.69
N SER A 80 -1.27 -12.02 2.22
CA SER A 80 -1.14 -12.54 3.58
C SER A 80 0.02 -13.55 3.67
N SER A 81 0.61 -13.71 4.86
CA SER A 81 1.70 -14.68 5.09
C SER A 81 1.15 -16.10 5.16
N LYS A 82 1.66 -16.98 4.29
CA LYS A 82 1.37 -18.42 4.29
C LYS A 82 1.91 -19.12 5.54
N VAL A 83 3.10 -18.73 5.99
CA VAL A 83 3.77 -19.29 7.19
C VAL A 83 2.92 -18.99 8.42
N TYR A 84 2.56 -17.72 8.64
CA TYR A 84 1.72 -17.29 9.75
C TYR A 84 0.32 -17.94 9.69
N PHE A 85 -0.33 -17.96 8.51
CA PHE A 85 -1.64 -18.61 8.36
C PHE A 85 -1.62 -20.07 8.78
N VAL A 86 -0.63 -20.86 8.34
CA VAL A 86 -0.51 -22.27 8.73
C VAL A 86 -0.26 -22.42 10.24
N MET A 87 0.57 -21.56 10.81
CA MET A 87 0.87 -21.55 12.25
C MET A 87 -0.37 -21.26 13.12
N GLN A 88 -1.33 -20.46 12.64
CA GLN A 88 -2.61 -20.23 13.35
C GLN A 88 -3.66 -21.32 13.05
N VAL A 89 -3.82 -21.71 11.79
CA VAL A 89 -4.93 -22.57 11.33
C VAL A 89 -4.73 -24.06 11.64
N GLU A 90 -3.49 -24.55 11.60
CA GLU A 90 -3.23 -25.97 11.82
C GLU A 90 -3.49 -26.43 13.27
N PRO A 91 -3.11 -25.67 14.32
CA PRO A 91 -3.52 -25.96 15.70
C PRO A 91 -5.05 -25.99 15.88
N LEU A 92 -5.80 -25.07 15.26
CA LEU A 92 -7.26 -25.04 15.34
C LEU A 92 -7.89 -26.28 14.72
N ILE A 93 -7.42 -26.70 13.55
CA ILE A 93 -7.87 -27.94 12.89
C ILE A 93 -7.53 -29.17 13.75
N SER A 94 -6.35 -29.20 14.38
CA SER A 94 -5.98 -30.29 15.29
C SER A 94 -6.78 -30.27 16.60
N ARG A 95 -7.19 -29.10 17.11
CA ARG A 95 -8.14 -28.94 18.23
C ARG A 95 -9.51 -29.52 17.85
N ILE A 96 -10.14 -29.04 16.77
CA ILE A 96 -11.42 -29.56 16.25
C ILE A 96 -11.38 -31.08 16.07
N ARG A 97 -10.31 -31.63 15.49
CA ARG A 97 -10.10 -33.08 15.33
C ARG A 97 -10.07 -33.80 16.69
N THR A 98 -9.34 -33.26 17.66
CA THR A 98 -9.12 -33.91 18.96
C THR A 98 -10.36 -33.84 19.84
N SER A 99 -11.01 -32.68 19.93
CA SER A 99 -12.31 -32.51 20.59
C SER A 99 -13.38 -33.38 19.93
N GLY A 100 -13.39 -33.46 18.59
CA GLY A 100 -14.22 -34.40 17.84
C GLY A 100 -13.95 -35.87 18.19
N LEU A 101 -12.68 -36.28 18.36
CA LEU A 101 -12.33 -37.62 18.84
C LEU A 101 -12.79 -37.87 20.29
N ASN A 102 -12.79 -36.84 21.14
CA ASN A 102 -13.29 -36.93 22.51
C ASN A 102 -14.81 -37.13 22.56
N ILE A 103 -15.60 -36.57 21.62
CA ILE A 103 -17.03 -36.88 21.48
C ILE A 103 -17.25 -38.39 21.31
N PHE A 104 -16.51 -39.05 20.41
CA PHE A 104 -16.64 -40.50 20.20
C PHE A 104 -16.22 -41.35 21.42
N LEU A 105 -15.38 -40.82 22.32
CA LEU A 105 -15.04 -41.48 23.58
C LEU A 105 -16.17 -41.32 24.60
N GLN A 106 -16.64 -40.08 24.84
CA GLN A 106 -17.75 -39.84 25.77
C GLN A 106 -19.02 -40.60 25.36
N LEU A 107 -19.43 -40.55 24.08
CA LEU A 107 -20.58 -41.28 23.54
C LEU A 107 -20.46 -42.82 23.68
N LYS A 108 -19.25 -43.36 23.86
CA LYS A 108 -18.99 -44.78 24.04
C LYS A 108 -19.01 -45.20 25.51
N ASP A 109 -18.55 -44.32 26.40
CA ASP A 109 -18.53 -44.54 27.84
C ASP A 109 -19.91 -44.24 28.47
N SER A 110 -20.70 -43.34 27.87
CA SER A 110 -22.10 -43.09 28.22
C SER A 110 -23.00 -44.24 27.75
N GLN A 111 -23.34 -45.17 28.65
CA GLN A 111 -24.19 -46.34 28.36
C GLN A 111 -25.70 -46.03 28.14
N HIS A 112 -26.03 -44.77 27.82
CA HIS A 112 -27.40 -44.33 27.56
C HIS A 112 -27.78 -44.53 26.09
N CYS A 113 -29.09 -44.44 25.80
CA CYS A 113 -29.64 -44.81 24.52
C CYS A 113 -29.23 -43.80 23.43
N LEU A 114 -28.22 -44.15 22.63
CA LEU A 114 -27.88 -43.41 21.41
C LEU A 114 -29.11 -43.38 20.48
N PRO A 115 -29.41 -42.25 19.81
CA PRO A 115 -30.43 -42.21 18.76
C PRO A 115 -30.20 -43.29 17.71
N ASP A 116 -31.27 -43.87 17.15
CA ASP A 116 -31.20 -44.93 16.12
C ASP A 116 -30.35 -44.55 14.89
N GLU A 117 -30.17 -43.25 14.66
CA GLU A 117 -29.37 -42.64 13.60
C GLU A 117 -27.85 -42.75 13.83
N LEU A 118 -27.40 -42.95 15.09
CA LEU A 118 -25.99 -43.03 15.50
C LEU A 118 -25.57 -44.47 15.85
N SER A 119 -25.60 -45.37 14.86
CA SER A 119 -25.15 -46.75 15.09
C SER A 119 -23.68 -46.84 15.50
N SER A 120 -23.35 -47.79 16.38
CA SER A 120 -21.98 -47.99 16.90
C SER A 120 -20.95 -48.21 15.78
N GLU A 121 -21.34 -48.91 14.71
CA GLU A 121 -20.50 -49.09 13.51
C GLU A 121 -20.24 -47.78 12.76
N HIS A 122 -21.25 -46.91 12.64
CA HIS A 122 -21.12 -45.60 12.01
C HIS A 122 -20.20 -44.68 12.83
N LEU A 123 -20.36 -44.65 14.16
CA LEU A 123 -19.49 -43.91 15.07
C LEU A 123 -18.05 -44.42 15.01
N GLN A 124 -17.84 -45.75 15.00
CA GLN A 124 -16.50 -46.33 14.87
C GLN A 124 -15.85 -46.02 13.51
N HIS A 125 -16.61 -46.07 12.41
CA HIS A 125 -16.14 -45.68 11.08
C HIS A 125 -15.74 -44.19 11.02
N CYS A 126 -16.58 -43.30 11.53
CA CYS A 126 -16.28 -41.86 11.56
C CYS A 126 -15.07 -41.54 12.45
N SER A 127 -14.95 -42.16 13.64
CA SER A 127 -13.75 -42.04 14.49
C SER A 127 -12.48 -42.52 13.77
N GLN A 128 -12.55 -43.61 13.01
CA GLN A 128 -11.40 -44.11 12.25
C GLN A 128 -11.03 -43.20 11.07
N LYS A 129 -12.01 -42.66 10.33
CA LYS A 129 -11.74 -41.68 9.26
C LYS A 129 -11.15 -40.39 9.85
N LEU A 130 -11.67 -39.90 10.97
CA LEU A 130 -11.20 -38.67 11.63
C LEU A 130 -9.73 -38.76 12.10
N LYS A 131 -9.28 -39.94 12.54
CA LYS A 131 -7.85 -40.18 12.88
C LYS A 131 -6.93 -40.01 11.67
N LEU A 132 -7.32 -40.58 10.52
CA LEU A 132 -6.51 -40.59 9.30
C LEU A 132 -6.31 -39.18 8.68
N LEU A 133 -7.21 -38.23 8.95
CA LEU A 133 -7.19 -36.89 8.36
C LEU A 133 -6.10 -35.94 8.90
N GLY A 134 -5.23 -36.39 9.82
CA GLY A 134 -4.17 -35.56 10.39
C GLY A 134 -2.82 -36.26 10.51
N HIS A 135 -2.31 -36.76 9.38
CA HIS A 135 -0.96 -37.31 9.23
C HIS A 135 0.04 -36.38 8.51
N GLU A 136 -0.43 -35.25 7.96
CA GLU A 136 0.44 -34.17 7.46
C GLU A 136 0.14 -32.88 8.22
N GLU A 137 1.16 -32.36 8.90
CA GLU A 137 1.16 -31.11 9.64
C GLU A 137 2.49 -30.37 9.35
N THR A 138 2.44 -29.09 8.99
CA THR A 138 3.58 -28.26 8.55
C THR A 138 4.04 -27.28 9.64
N SER A 139 3.17 -26.91 10.58
CA SER A 139 3.49 -26.14 11.79
C SER A 139 4.65 -26.73 12.60
N PRO A 140 4.71 -28.05 12.91
CA PRO A 140 5.86 -28.62 13.63
C PRO A 140 7.18 -28.48 12.85
N VAL A 141 7.16 -28.56 11.52
CA VAL A 141 8.36 -28.37 10.67
C VAL A 141 8.86 -26.92 10.71
N ILE A 142 7.94 -25.96 10.79
CA ILE A 142 8.26 -24.54 10.98
C ILE A 142 8.84 -24.31 12.40
N GLN A 143 8.26 -24.92 13.43
CA GLN A 143 8.76 -24.83 14.81
C GLN A 143 10.13 -25.47 14.99
N GLU A 144 10.40 -26.59 14.32
CA GLU A 144 11.71 -27.25 14.28
C GLU A 144 12.76 -26.33 13.63
N ALA A 145 12.45 -25.71 12.49
CA ALA A 145 13.32 -24.74 11.82
C ALA A 145 13.56 -23.45 12.64
N ILE A 146 12.55 -22.98 13.39
CA ILE A 146 12.70 -21.88 14.37
C ILE A 146 13.66 -22.31 15.50
N THR A 147 13.57 -23.55 15.97
CA THR A 147 14.43 -24.07 17.05
C THR A 147 15.89 -24.17 16.58
N GLU A 148 16.17 -24.76 15.41
CA GLU A 148 17.51 -24.82 14.82
C GLU A 148 18.11 -23.40 14.56
N HIS A 149 17.27 -22.41 14.28
CA HIS A 149 17.71 -21.01 14.19
C HIS A 149 18.12 -20.44 15.55
N LEU A 150 17.29 -20.61 16.60
CA LEU A 150 17.57 -20.13 17.96
C LEU A 150 18.80 -20.79 18.58
N GLU A 151 19.11 -22.04 18.22
CA GLU A 151 20.34 -22.74 18.63
C GLU A 151 21.61 -22.25 17.90
N ASN A 152 21.51 -21.22 17.04
CA ASN A 152 22.60 -20.66 16.21
C ASN A 152 23.22 -21.65 15.20
N VAL A 153 22.60 -22.81 14.98
CA VAL A 153 22.99 -23.77 13.93
C VAL A 153 22.48 -23.31 12.56
N GLY A 154 21.31 -22.68 12.54
CA GLY A 154 20.60 -22.27 11.33
C GLY A 154 19.75 -23.41 10.76
N PRO A 155 18.56 -23.11 10.21
CA PRO A 155 17.60 -24.11 9.79
C PRO A 155 18.13 -24.95 8.63
N SER A 156 18.01 -26.27 8.78
CA SER A 156 18.66 -27.26 7.96
C SER A 156 18.11 -27.32 6.54
N SER A 157 18.99 -27.75 5.63
CA SER A 157 18.73 -27.91 4.20
C SER A 157 17.41 -28.63 3.89
N GLU A 158 17.03 -29.61 4.72
CA GLU A 158 15.88 -30.48 4.51
C GLU A 158 14.57 -29.85 5.01
N LEU A 159 14.58 -29.21 6.19
CA LEU A 159 13.42 -28.50 6.73
C LEU A 159 13.01 -27.33 5.82
N LEU A 160 13.99 -26.55 5.33
CA LEU A 160 13.71 -25.45 4.40
C LEU A 160 13.07 -25.93 3.08
N SER A 161 13.44 -27.11 2.57
CA SER A 161 12.72 -27.70 1.42
C SER A 161 11.31 -28.15 1.78
N LYS A 162 11.11 -28.84 2.92
CA LYS A 162 9.78 -29.31 3.37
C LYS A 162 8.80 -28.15 3.55
N ILE A 163 9.25 -27.04 4.15
CA ILE A 163 8.47 -25.80 4.32
C ILE A 163 8.13 -25.20 2.95
N ALA A 164 9.11 -25.08 2.04
CA ALA A 164 8.88 -24.53 0.72
C ALA A 164 7.87 -25.34 -0.12
N ASP A 165 7.98 -26.67 -0.10
CA ASP A 165 7.10 -27.54 -0.88
C ASP A 165 5.68 -27.60 -0.29
N SER A 166 5.54 -27.59 1.05
CA SER A 166 4.24 -27.55 1.74
C SER A 166 3.49 -26.23 1.54
N LEU A 167 4.20 -25.10 1.56
CA LEU A 167 3.60 -23.77 1.39
C LEU A 167 3.53 -23.33 -0.08
N GLY A 168 4.17 -24.04 -1.01
CA GLY A 168 4.29 -23.62 -2.40
C GLY A 168 5.07 -22.30 -2.53
N LEU A 169 6.29 -22.27 -2.00
CA LEU A 169 7.25 -21.17 -2.13
C LEU A 169 8.35 -21.61 -3.12
N ARG A 170 8.01 -21.65 -4.42
CA ARG A 170 8.82 -22.30 -5.47
C ARG A 170 9.80 -21.37 -6.18
N SER A 171 9.72 -20.08 -5.88
CA SER A 171 10.53 -19.02 -6.48
C SER A 171 11.01 -18.02 -5.43
N ASN A 172 12.12 -17.36 -5.74
CA ASN A 172 12.65 -16.28 -4.92
C ASN A 172 11.66 -15.10 -4.79
N GLN A 173 10.83 -14.85 -5.81
CA GLN A 173 9.78 -13.83 -5.72
C GLN A 173 8.75 -14.21 -4.65
N GLU A 174 8.26 -15.45 -4.59
CA GLU A 174 7.30 -15.90 -3.57
C GLU A 174 7.88 -15.83 -2.15
N VAL A 175 9.13 -16.25 -1.95
CA VAL A 175 9.83 -16.13 -0.65
C VAL A 175 9.98 -14.66 -0.22
N LEU A 176 10.27 -13.75 -1.16
CA LEU A 176 10.37 -12.33 -0.86
C LEU A 176 9.00 -11.67 -0.57
N ILE A 177 7.92 -12.13 -1.21
CA ILE A 177 6.54 -11.73 -0.89
C ILE A 177 6.19 -12.17 0.52
N GLU A 178 6.44 -13.44 0.87
CA GLU A 178 6.17 -14.01 2.19
C GLU A 178 6.85 -13.20 3.30
N ALA A 179 8.12 -12.84 3.12
CA ALA A 179 8.83 -12.00 4.08
C ALA A 179 8.29 -10.55 4.19
N VAL A 180 7.73 -9.95 3.11
CA VAL A 180 7.03 -8.66 3.22
C VAL A 180 5.68 -8.79 3.93
N ALA A 181 4.98 -9.93 3.76
CA ALA A 181 3.74 -10.20 4.46
C ALA A 181 3.97 -10.38 5.97
N LEU A 182 5.03 -11.10 6.36
CA LEU A 182 5.45 -11.25 7.76
C LEU A 182 5.88 -9.92 8.39
N GLU A 183 6.70 -9.11 7.72
CA GLU A 183 7.12 -7.80 8.26
C GLU A 183 5.92 -6.89 8.56
N ARG A 184 4.90 -6.87 7.68
CA ARG A 184 3.65 -6.13 7.91
C ARG A 184 2.82 -6.67 9.08
N LEU A 185 2.85 -7.98 9.31
CA LEU A 185 2.18 -8.58 10.48
C LEU A 185 2.92 -8.21 11.78
N LYS A 186 4.26 -8.15 11.75
CA LYS A 186 5.08 -7.67 12.87
C LYS A 186 4.82 -6.19 13.17
N GLU A 187 4.83 -5.31 12.16
CA GLU A 187 4.45 -3.89 12.32
C GLU A 187 3.06 -3.74 12.98
N ASN A 188 2.09 -4.57 12.60
CA ASN A 188 0.74 -4.58 13.20
C ASN A 188 0.73 -5.13 14.65
N ALA A 189 1.52 -6.18 14.96
CA ALA A 189 1.62 -6.75 16.30
C ALA A 189 2.31 -5.78 17.28
N GLU A 190 3.38 -5.12 16.84
CA GLU A 190 4.06 -4.04 17.58
C GLU A 190 3.10 -2.86 17.83
N GLN A 191 2.36 -2.43 16.80
CA GLN A 191 1.38 -1.35 16.90
C GLN A 191 0.14 -1.69 17.75
N THR A 192 -0.07 -2.97 18.07
CA THR A 192 -1.13 -3.46 18.98
C THR A 192 -0.58 -3.96 20.33
N GLU A 193 0.66 -3.61 20.67
CA GLU A 193 1.36 -3.93 21.92
C GLU A 193 1.52 -5.44 22.22
N LYS A 194 1.34 -6.31 21.20
CA LYS A 194 1.42 -7.76 21.31
C LYS A 194 2.86 -8.27 21.20
N THR A 195 3.70 -8.01 22.20
CA THR A 195 5.14 -8.34 22.18
C THR A 195 5.44 -9.79 21.80
N ALA A 196 4.80 -10.78 22.44
CA ALA A 196 5.04 -12.20 22.16
C ALA A 196 4.59 -12.65 20.75
N GLU A 197 3.60 -11.97 20.14
CA GLU A 197 3.21 -12.23 18.74
C GLU A 197 4.25 -11.65 17.78
N ALA A 198 4.75 -10.44 18.05
CA ALA A 198 5.82 -9.82 17.27
C ALA A 198 7.14 -10.61 17.34
N GLU A 199 7.54 -11.11 18.51
CA GLU A 199 8.71 -11.98 18.70
C GLU A 199 8.60 -13.29 17.91
N LEU A 200 7.41 -13.91 17.89
CA LEU A 200 7.15 -15.13 17.12
C LEU A 200 7.17 -14.86 15.61
N ILE A 201 6.65 -13.71 15.15
CA ILE A 201 6.71 -13.30 13.74
C ILE A 201 8.15 -13.01 13.31
N ASP A 202 8.98 -12.40 14.17
CA ASP A 202 10.41 -12.15 13.89
C ASP A 202 11.17 -13.46 13.65
N GLN A 203 10.89 -14.49 14.44
CA GLN A 203 11.43 -15.85 14.23
C GLN A 203 10.99 -16.46 12.88
N MET A 204 9.75 -16.20 12.43
CA MET A 204 9.31 -16.61 11.08
C MET A 204 10.05 -15.83 9.98
N ILE A 205 10.28 -14.52 10.16
CA ILE A 205 11.05 -13.68 9.22
C ILE A 205 12.48 -14.22 9.07
N ALA A 206 13.11 -14.66 10.16
CA ALA A 206 14.43 -15.27 10.14
C ALA A 206 14.45 -16.58 9.32
N VAL A 207 13.50 -17.50 9.52
CA VAL A 207 13.40 -18.75 8.74
C VAL A 207 13.19 -18.45 7.24
N VAL A 208 12.30 -17.52 6.88
CA VAL A 208 12.07 -17.13 5.48
C VAL A 208 13.29 -16.40 4.88
N THR A 209 14.09 -15.72 5.70
CA THR A 209 15.37 -15.12 5.27
C THR A 209 16.41 -16.20 4.96
N HIS A 210 16.54 -17.25 5.77
CA HIS A 210 17.38 -18.41 5.44
C HIS A 210 16.92 -19.13 4.15
N MET A 211 15.62 -19.18 3.86
CA MET A 211 15.12 -19.68 2.57
C MET A 211 15.60 -18.82 1.39
N HIS A 212 15.58 -17.49 1.53
CA HIS A 212 16.09 -16.56 0.52
C HIS A 212 17.60 -16.71 0.29
N GLU A 213 18.40 -16.73 1.36
CA GLU A 213 19.86 -16.93 1.29
C GLU A 213 20.23 -18.26 0.62
N ARG A 214 19.51 -19.34 0.95
CA ARG A 214 19.66 -20.65 0.31
C ARG A 214 19.35 -20.60 -1.20
N LEU A 215 18.30 -19.89 -1.62
CA LEU A 215 18.01 -19.71 -3.05
C LEU A 215 19.09 -18.89 -3.78
N VAL A 216 19.68 -17.89 -3.12
CA VAL A 216 20.84 -17.13 -3.64
C VAL A 216 22.04 -18.05 -3.84
N MET A 217 22.39 -18.89 -2.85
CA MET A 217 23.49 -19.85 -2.97
C MET A 217 23.25 -20.87 -4.09
N LEU A 218 22.03 -21.41 -4.22
CA LEU A 218 21.69 -22.37 -5.27
C LEU A 218 21.77 -21.75 -6.67
N LYS A 219 21.25 -20.53 -6.87
CA LYS A 219 21.36 -19.82 -8.16
C LYS A 219 22.80 -19.46 -8.51
N GLN A 220 23.63 -19.09 -7.53
CA GLN A 220 25.07 -18.89 -7.75
C GLN A 220 25.78 -20.18 -8.18
N ALA A 221 25.48 -21.32 -7.55
CA ALA A 221 26.04 -22.62 -7.91
C ALA A 221 25.56 -23.16 -9.27
N GLN A 222 24.38 -22.75 -9.74
CA GLN A 222 23.82 -23.11 -11.05
C GLN A 222 24.35 -22.24 -12.21
N SER A 223 25.15 -21.20 -11.94
CA SER A 223 25.71 -20.33 -12.98
C SER A 223 26.69 -21.08 -13.89
N ILE A 224 26.28 -21.31 -15.14
CA ILE A 224 27.10 -21.96 -16.19
C ILE A 224 28.31 -21.10 -16.62
N SER A 225 28.34 -19.81 -16.22
CA SER A 225 29.48 -18.92 -16.46
C SER A 225 30.73 -19.38 -15.67
N PRO A 226 31.91 -19.48 -16.30
CA PRO A 226 33.17 -19.79 -15.60
C PRO A 226 33.67 -18.64 -14.71
N VAL A 227 33.02 -17.48 -14.74
CA VAL A 227 33.26 -16.34 -13.87
C VAL A 227 31.98 -16.02 -13.08
N PRO A 228 32.02 -15.93 -11.75
CA PRO A 228 30.82 -15.64 -10.95
C PRO A 228 30.28 -14.24 -11.28
N ILE A 229 28.96 -14.14 -11.43
CA ILE A 229 28.27 -12.87 -11.73
C ILE A 229 28.32 -11.98 -10.46
N PRO A 230 28.79 -10.73 -10.55
CA PRO A 230 28.72 -9.78 -9.43
C PRO A 230 27.29 -9.56 -8.93
N ALA A 231 27.09 -9.60 -7.62
CA ALA A 231 25.75 -9.54 -7.01
C ALA A 231 24.95 -8.27 -7.39
N ASP A 232 25.63 -7.14 -7.59
CA ASP A 232 25.01 -5.86 -8.01
C ASP A 232 24.52 -5.85 -9.46
N PHE A 233 24.86 -6.88 -10.26
CA PHE A 233 24.38 -7.05 -11.63
C PHE A 233 23.16 -7.98 -11.72
N CYS A 234 22.83 -8.71 -10.66
CA CYS A 234 21.65 -9.55 -10.58
C CYS A 234 20.42 -8.78 -10.06
N CYS A 235 19.25 -9.07 -10.60
CA CYS A 235 17.98 -8.57 -10.08
C CYS A 235 17.66 -9.26 -8.74
N PRO A 236 17.41 -8.52 -7.64
CA PRO A 236 17.09 -9.14 -6.36
C PRO A 236 15.81 -9.99 -6.33
N LEU A 237 14.91 -9.84 -7.31
CA LEU A 237 13.67 -10.62 -7.42
C LEU A 237 13.84 -11.96 -8.16
N SER A 238 14.58 -11.99 -9.27
CA SER A 238 14.79 -13.22 -10.06
C SER A 238 16.09 -13.95 -9.73
N LEU A 239 17.04 -13.27 -9.08
CA LEU A 239 18.43 -13.70 -8.86
C LEU A 239 19.24 -13.87 -10.16
N GLU A 240 18.77 -13.28 -11.26
CA GLU A 240 19.34 -13.40 -12.59
C GLU A 240 19.87 -12.05 -13.11
N LEU A 241 20.81 -12.11 -14.05
CA LEU A 241 21.50 -10.95 -14.64
C LEU A 241 20.50 -9.96 -15.28
N MET A 242 20.60 -8.67 -14.93
CA MET A 242 19.67 -7.65 -15.44
C MET A 242 19.92 -7.28 -16.90
N THR A 243 18.86 -7.33 -17.71
CA THR A 243 18.85 -6.96 -19.14
C THR A 243 18.27 -5.56 -19.38
N ASP A 244 17.30 -5.13 -18.56
CA ASP A 244 16.82 -3.75 -18.49
C ASP A 244 16.74 -3.26 -17.04
N PRO A 245 17.89 -2.95 -16.41
CA PRO A 245 17.94 -2.49 -15.03
C PRO A 245 17.24 -1.13 -14.84
N VAL A 246 16.39 -1.05 -13.81
CA VAL A 246 15.66 0.15 -13.38
C VAL A 246 15.82 0.39 -11.88
N ILE A 247 15.89 1.66 -11.48
CA ILE A 247 15.92 2.11 -10.09
C ILE A 247 14.48 2.37 -9.60
N VAL A 248 14.17 1.91 -8.39
CA VAL A 248 12.95 2.27 -7.62
C VAL A 248 13.23 3.37 -6.59
N ALA A 249 12.19 3.89 -5.94
CA ALA A 249 12.28 4.97 -4.95
C ALA A 249 13.28 4.75 -3.78
N SER A 250 13.60 3.49 -3.43
CA SER A 250 14.61 3.15 -2.40
C SER A 250 16.06 3.17 -2.90
N GLY A 251 16.30 3.55 -4.16
CA GLY A 251 17.62 3.56 -4.80
C GLY A 251 18.12 2.18 -5.26
N GLN A 252 17.45 1.08 -4.89
CA GLN A 252 17.80 -0.25 -5.37
C GLN A 252 17.48 -0.42 -6.86
N THR A 253 18.28 -1.24 -7.54
CA THR A 253 18.12 -1.56 -8.97
C THR A 253 17.56 -2.97 -9.15
N TYR A 254 16.66 -3.15 -10.11
CA TYR A 254 15.98 -4.40 -10.45
C TYR A 254 15.81 -4.56 -11.97
N GLU A 255 15.58 -5.77 -12.47
CA GLU A 255 15.07 -6.00 -13.83
C GLU A 255 13.62 -5.49 -13.95
N ARG A 256 13.33 -4.66 -14.97
CA ARG A 256 12.04 -3.98 -15.16
C ARG A 256 10.86 -4.95 -15.10
N ALA A 257 10.95 -6.11 -15.76
CA ALA A 257 9.84 -7.06 -15.83
C ALA A 257 9.40 -7.55 -14.45
N PHE A 258 10.35 -7.94 -13.60
CA PHE A 258 10.06 -8.47 -12.27
C PHE A 258 9.60 -7.39 -11.29
N ILE A 259 10.24 -6.22 -11.29
CA ILE A 259 9.83 -5.13 -10.37
C ILE A 259 8.53 -4.46 -10.79
N LYS A 260 8.20 -4.46 -12.09
CA LYS A 260 6.86 -4.08 -12.54
C LYS A 260 5.83 -5.09 -12.04
N ASN A 261 6.03 -6.40 -12.25
CA ASN A 261 5.12 -7.43 -11.73
C ASN A 261 4.89 -7.29 -10.21
N TRP A 262 5.96 -7.06 -9.46
CA TRP A 262 5.90 -6.79 -8.01
C TRP A 262 5.02 -5.57 -7.67
N ILE A 263 5.19 -4.44 -8.37
CA ILE A 263 4.38 -3.23 -8.16
C ILE A 263 2.93 -3.42 -8.62
N ASP A 264 2.71 -4.09 -9.75
CA ASP A 264 1.38 -4.39 -10.30
C ASP A 264 0.57 -5.33 -9.36
N LEU A 265 1.25 -6.16 -8.55
CA LEU A 265 0.67 -6.94 -7.44
C LEU A 265 0.35 -6.11 -6.18
N GLY A 266 0.55 -4.79 -6.20
CA GLY A 266 0.29 -3.89 -5.07
C GLY A 266 1.38 -3.88 -3.99
N LEU A 267 2.55 -4.47 -4.24
CA LEU A 267 3.67 -4.50 -3.28
C LEU A 267 4.48 -3.21 -3.35
N THR A 268 3.98 -2.19 -2.65
CA THR A 268 4.64 -0.88 -2.46
C THR A 268 5.89 -0.91 -1.57
N VAL A 269 6.38 -2.08 -1.18
CA VAL A 269 7.57 -2.27 -0.32
C VAL A 269 8.75 -2.74 -1.16
N CYS A 270 9.95 -2.20 -0.91
CA CYS A 270 11.19 -2.63 -1.55
C CYS A 270 11.60 -4.04 -1.07
N ALA A 271 11.56 -5.03 -1.96
CA ALA A 271 11.87 -6.43 -1.64
C ALA A 271 13.24 -6.65 -0.96
N LYS A 272 14.26 -5.82 -1.28
CA LYS A 272 15.62 -5.93 -0.74
C LYS A 272 15.92 -5.07 0.50
N THR A 273 15.18 -3.98 0.75
CA THR A 273 15.42 -3.09 1.92
C THR A 273 14.28 -3.05 2.91
N ARG A 274 13.17 -3.77 2.66
CA ARG A 274 11.90 -3.77 3.42
C ARG A 274 11.24 -2.38 3.61
N GLN A 275 11.81 -1.32 3.04
CA GLN A 275 11.28 0.05 3.11
C GLN A 275 10.16 0.28 2.09
N THR A 276 9.08 0.94 2.54
CA THR A 276 8.01 1.45 1.67
C THR A 276 8.54 2.44 0.63
N LEU A 277 8.22 2.19 -0.63
CA LEU A 277 8.58 3.02 -1.78
C LEU A 277 7.74 4.31 -1.78
N VAL A 278 8.40 5.47 -1.74
CA VAL A 278 7.70 6.78 -1.78
C VAL A 278 7.06 7.09 -3.14
N HIS A 279 7.40 6.34 -4.19
CA HIS A 279 6.73 6.34 -5.49
C HIS A 279 6.98 5.03 -6.24
N THR A 280 6.10 4.68 -7.19
CA THR A 280 6.21 3.50 -8.06
C THR A 280 7.01 3.73 -9.34
N ASN A 281 7.44 4.97 -9.63
CA ASN A 281 8.19 5.32 -10.84
C ASN A 281 9.49 4.49 -11.00
N LEU A 282 9.66 3.88 -12.19
CA LEU A 282 10.81 3.04 -12.55
C LEU A 282 11.80 3.80 -13.46
N ILE A 283 12.90 4.27 -12.89
CA ILE A 283 13.90 5.10 -13.59
C ILE A 283 14.92 4.18 -14.30
N PRO A 284 15.12 4.25 -15.63
CA PRO A 284 16.11 3.42 -16.31
C PRO A 284 17.55 3.65 -15.83
N ASN A 285 18.24 2.58 -15.41
CA ASN A 285 19.62 2.65 -14.91
C ASN A 285 20.63 2.37 -16.03
N TYR A 286 20.81 3.34 -16.92
CA TYR A 286 21.76 3.23 -18.05
C TYR A 286 23.20 2.96 -17.60
N THR A 287 23.61 3.43 -16.41
CA THR A 287 24.95 3.18 -15.86
C THR A 287 25.16 1.70 -15.55
N VAL A 288 24.25 1.07 -14.80
CA VAL A 288 24.33 -0.38 -14.52
C VAL A 288 24.17 -1.19 -15.82
N LYS A 289 23.31 -0.75 -16.74
CA LYS A 289 23.17 -1.40 -18.06
C LYS A 289 24.48 -1.42 -18.85
N ALA A 290 25.24 -0.32 -18.85
CA ALA A 290 26.54 -0.23 -19.50
C ALA A 290 27.63 -1.04 -18.77
N LEU A 291 27.63 -1.07 -17.43
CA LEU A 291 28.55 -1.88 -16.64
C LEU A 291 28.33 -3.38 -16.88
N ILE A 292 27.06 -3.83 -16.94
CA ILE A 292 26.70 -5.21 -17.27
C ILE A 292 27.15 -5.57 -18.68
N ALA A 293 26.89 -4.72 -19.68
CA ALA A 293 27.33 -4.97 -21.06
C ALA A 293 28.86 -5.14 -21.17
N ASN A 294 29.62 -4.22 -20.57
CA ASN A 294 31.09 -4.29 -20.53
C ASN A 294 31.60 -5.55 -19.80
N TRP A 295 30.96 -5.96 -18.70
CA TRP A 295 31.29 -7.21 -18.00
C TRP A 295 30.96 -8.44 -18.85
N CYS A 296 29.83 -8.46 -19.53
CA CYS A 296 29.43 -9.53 -20.45
C CYS A 296 30.43 -9.69 -21.61
N GLU A 297 30.81 -8.58 -22.26
CA GLU A 297 31.84 -8.55 -23.31
C GLU A 297 33.19 -9.06 -22.77
N SER A 298 33.63 -8.57 -21.61
CA SER A 298 34.90 -8.97 -20.98
C SER A 298 34.97 -10.45 -20.59
N ASN A 299 33.83 -11.08 -20.28
CA ASN A 299 33.75 -12.46 -19.79
C ASN A 299 33.12 -13.44 -20.79
N ASN A 300 32.84 -13.00 -22.02
CA ASN A 300 32.18 -13.78 -23.09
C ASN A 300 30.78 -14.32 -22.72
N VAL A 301 30.06 -13.64 -21.82
CA VAL A 301 28.69 -14.01 -21.41
C VAL A 301 27.69 -13.38 -22.37
N GLN A 302 26.91 -14.20 -23.08
CA GLN A 302 25.88 -13.71 -23.99
C GLN A 302 24.66 -13.19 -23.21
N LEU A 303 24.30 -11.91 -23.42
CA LEU A 303 23.04 -11.35 -22.94
C LEU A 303 21.87 -11.95 -23.71
N VAL A 304 20.88 -12.50 -22.99
CA VAL A 304 19.67 -13.07 -23.59
C VAL A 304 18.69 -11.95 -23.94
N ASP A 305 18.15 -12.01 -25.16
CA ASP A 305 17.22 -11.03 -25.71
C ASP A 305 15.89 -10.99 -24.92
N PRO A 306 15.38 -9.82 -24.46
CA PRO A 306 14.24 -9.74 -23.53
C PRO A 306 12.92 -10.36 -23.99
N THR A 307 12.80 -10.71 -25.28
CA THR A 307 11.62 -11.39 -25.84
C THR A 307 11.60 -12.91 -25.57
N LYS A 308 12.66 -13.48 -24.96
CA LYS A 308 12.78 -14.91 -24.69
C LYS A 308 12.82 -15.28 -23.20
N SER A 309 13.13 -14.35 -22.31
CA SER A 309 13.26 -14.59 -20.87
C SER A 309 11.91 -14.85 -20.16
N THR A 310 10.77 -14.51 -20.78
CA THR A 310 9.42 -14.77 -20.25
C THR A 310 8.98 -16.24 -20.18
N ASN A 311 9.84 -17.19 -20.59
CA ASN A 311 9.56 -18.64 -20.49
C ASN A 311 10.45 -19.38 -19.47
N LEU A 312 11.26 -18.68 -18.66
CA LEU A 312 12.14 -19.32 -17.67
C LEU A 312 11.64 -19.19 -16.21
N ASN A 313 10.36 -19.42 -15.98
CA ASN A 313 9.82 -19.81 -14.66
C ASN A 313 10.26 -21.25 -14.29
N GLN A 314 11.56 -21.54 -14.42
CA GLN A 314 12.14 -22.84 -14.09
C GLN A 314 12.25 -22.94 -12.57
N ALA A 315 11.37 -23.75 -11.98
CA ALA A 315 11.28 -23.93 -10.53
C ALA A 315 12.63 -24.34 -9.95
N CYS A 316 13.20 -23.48 -9.10
CA CYS A 316 14.47 -23.74 -8.42
C CYS A 316 14.17 -24.59 -7.17
N VAL A 317 13.78 -25.85 -7.38
CA VAL A 317 13.45 -26.79 -6.32
C VAL A 317 14.61 -26.89 -5.34
N LEU A 318 14.32 -26.76 -4.04
CA LEU A 318 15.31 -26.68 -2.96
C LEU A 318 16.02 -28.01 -2.65
N HIS A 319 15.82 -29.04 -3.49
CA HIS A 319 16.47 -30.34 -3.40
C HIS A 319 17.99 -30.25 -3.65
N GLY A 320 18.78 -30.64 -2.66
CA GLY A 320 20.22 -30.83 -2.83
C GLY A 320 20.53 -32.11 -3.64
N TYR A 321 21.56 -32.04 -4.47
CA TYR A 321 22.12 -33.22 -5.14
C TYR A 321 22.87 -34.11 -4.15
N MET A 322 22.47 -35.38 -4.04
CA MET A 322 23.35 -36.45 -3.57
C MET A 322 23.07 -37.76 -4.34
N GLU A 323 24.01 -38.14 -5.21
CA GLU A 323 24.68 -39.44 -5.10
C GLU A 323 25.97 -39.43 -5.94
N SER A 324 27.06 -39.99 -5.40
CA SER A 324 28.40 -39.99 -6.02
C SER A 324 28.85 -41.40 -6.37
N GLY A 325 28.78 -41.75 -7.65
CA GLY A 325 29.11 -43.09 -8.17
C GLY A 325 30.48 -43.21 -8.84
N THR A 326 31.50 -43.58 -8.05
CA THR A 326 32.77 -44.22 -8.48
C THR A 326 33.72 -43.52 -9.49
N THR A 327 34.82 -43.00 -8.92
CA THR A 327 36.24 -43.18 -9.34
C THR A 327 36.84 -42.56 -10.63
N ARG A 328 37.88 -41.74 -10.37
CA ARG A 328 39.19 -41.65 -11.03
C ARG A 328 39.42 -40.87 -12.36
N GLU A 329 39.92 -39.65 -12.14
CA GLU A 329 41.27 -39.20 -12.53
C GLU A 329 41.71 -39.21 -14.02
N SER A 330 41.64 -38.00 -14.59
CA SER A 330 42.77 -37.27 -15.21
C SER A 330 42.93 -37.22 -16.75
N PRO A 331 43.48 -36.12 -17.31
CA PRO A 331 43.11 -35.66 -18.66
C PRO A 331 44.28 -35.41 -19.65
N VAL A 332 44.02 -35.49 -20.96
CA VAL A 332 44.95 -34.99 -22.01
C VAL A 332 44.23 -34.28 -23.15
N PHE A 333 44.67 -33.03 -23.37
CA PHE A 333 44.55 -32.10 -24.52
C PHE A 333 43.79 -32.46 -25.81
N VAL A 334 43.06 -31.43 -26.29
CA VAL A 334 42.52 -31.31 -27.66
C VAL A 334 43.58 -30.84 -28.65
N HIS A 335 43.76 -31.57 -29.75
CA HIS A 335 44.33 -31.15 -31.05
C HIS A 335 43.73 -32.06 -32.15
N SER A 336 43.44 -31.64 -33.39
CA SER A 336 43.57 -30.32 -34.02
C SER A 336 42.73 -30.23 -35.31
N ARG A 337 42.54 -29.01 -35.84
CA ARG A 337 42.22 -28.66 -37.24
C ARG A 337 40.94 -29.19 -37.93
N SER A 338 39.98 -28.28 -38.05
CA SER A 338 39.42 -27.79 -39.34
C SER A 338 39.47 -28.69 -40.59
N ASN A 339 38.28 -29.02 -41.12
CA ASN A 339 37.88 -28.53 -42.46
C ASN A 339 36.36 -28.58 -42.68
N GLN A 340 35.85 -27.58 -43.40
CA GLN A 340 34.54 -27.57 -44.08
C GLN A 340 34.65 -28.21 -45.48
N PRO A 341 33.59 -28.26 -46.32
CA PRO A 341 32.26 -28.82 -46.05
C PRO A 341 31.75 -29.71 -47.21
N SER A 342 30.91 -30.71 -46.95
CA SER A 342 30.10 -31.33 -48.02
C SER A 342 28.90 -32.15 -47.52
N SER A 343 27.70 -31.65 -47.82
CA SER A 343 26.52 -32.47 -48.18
C SER A 343 26.60 -32.80 -49.69
N PRO A 344 25.72 -33.63 -50.30
CA PRO A 344 24.55 -34.31 -49.74
C PRO A 344 24.38 -35.81 -50.17
N GLU A 345 23.24 -36.39 -49.77
CA GLU A 345 22.42 -37.38 -50.51
C GLU A 345 22.92 -38.78 -50.93
N SER A 346 22.15 -39.77 -50.43
CA SER A 346 21.52 -40.87 -51.21
C SER A 346 22.27 -42.21 -51.41
N ALA A 347 21.49 -43.19 -51.91
CA ALA A 347 21.74 -44.64 -52.04
C ALA A 347 21.81 -45.44 -50.71
N GLY A 348 21.26 -46.67 -50.61
CA GLY A 348 20.30 -47.31 -51.53
C GLY A 348 20.04 -48.80 -51.26
N SER A 349 19.04 -49.33 -51.98
CA SER A 349 19.03 -50.67 -52.61
C SER A 349 19.15 -51.99 -51.81
N ARG A 350 18.06 -52.79 -51.87
CA ARG A 350 18.03 -54.25 -52.26
C ARG A 350 18.57 -55.28 -51.23
N SER A 351 18.13 -56.56 -51.18
CA SER A 351 17.04 -57.31 -51.86
C SER A 351 16.81 -58.72 -51.24
N PHE A 352 15.83 -59.48 -51.76
CA PHE A 352 15.51 -60.92 -51.55
C PHE A 352 14.67 -61.29 -50.30
N SER A 353 13.71 -62.24 -50.33
CA SER A 353 12.97 -62.89 -51.45
C SER A 353 11.68 -63.60 -50.96
N SER A 354 10.68 -63.79 -51.84
CA SER A 354 9.32 -64.34 -51.55
C SER A 354 9.23 -65.88 -51.46
N PRO A 355 8.11 -66.51 -51.01
CA PRO A 355 6.90 -66.70 -51.88
C PRO A 355 5.49 -66.75 -51.22
N ALA A 356 4.45 -66.49 -52.05
CA ALA A 356 3.03 -66.96 -52.10
C ALA A 356 2.23 -67.35 -50.82
N ASN A 357 0.97 -66.91 -50.60
CA ASN A 357 -0.23 -67.43 -51.31
C ASN A 357 -1.57 -66.68 -51.05
N ASN A 358 -2.38 -66.52 -52.12
CA ASN A 358 -3.85 -66.58 -52.31
C ASN A 358 -4.92 -66.20 -51.24
N LEU A 359 -5.72 -65.18 -51.59
CA LEU A 359 -7.20 -65.18 -51.84
C LEU A 359 -8.19 -66.02 -50.99
N THR A 360 -9.22 -65.36 -50.43
CA THR A 360 -10.69 -65.68 -50.50
C THR A 360 -11.49 -64.69 -49.60
N SER A 361 -12.83 -64.55 -49.61
CA SER A 361 -13.80 -64.37 -50.73
C SER A 361 -15.21 -64.03 -50.20
N GLY A 362 -15.82 -62.91 -50.63
CA GLY A 362 -17.26 -62.56 -50.45
C GLY A 362 -17.70 -62.10 -49.05
N GLY A 363 -18.85 -61.42 -48.87
CA GLY A 363 -19.73 -60.80 -49.87
C GLY A 363 -21.15 -60.47 -49.37
N THR A 364 -21.78 -59.41 -49.91
CA THR A 364 -23.23 -59.01 -49.76
C THR A 364 -23.72 -58.64 -48.33
N GLN A 365 -24.77 -57.83 -48.10
CA GLN A 365 -25.79 -57.18 -48.96
C GLN A 365 -26.40 -55.91 -48.26
N ARG A 366 -26.99 -54.97 -49.05
CA ARG A 366 -28.30 -54.24 -48.88
C ARG A 366 -28.84 -53.76 -47.50
N GLU A 367 -29.74 -52.76 -47.36
CA GLU A 367 -30.27 -51.62 -48.17
C GLU A 367 -31.20 -50.75 -47.28
N GLY A 368 -31.37 -49.45 -47.59
CA GLY A 368 -32.38 -48.52 -47.01
C GLY A 368 -32.21 -48.11 -45.54
N THR A 369 -32.97 -47.18 -44.93
CA THR A 369 -33.82 -46.03 -45.33
C THR A 369 -34.47 -45.50 -44.03
N SER A 370 -34.61 -44.18 -43.84
CA SER A 370 -35.50 -43.58 -42.80
C SER A 370 -36.99 -43.88 -43.12
N PRO A 371 -37.98 -43.78 -42.19
CA PRO A 371 -38.51 -42.46 -41.77
C PRO A 371 -39.34 -42.33 -40.45
N LEU A 372 -39.69 -41.07 -40.11
CA LEU A 372 -40.97 -40.56 -39.52
C LEU A 372 -41.49 -40.88 -38.08
N HIS A 373 -42.15 -39.86 -37.49
CA HIS A 373 -43.04 -39.86 -36.30
C HIS A 373 -44.39 -40.60 -36.54
N PRO A 374 -45.17 -40.97 -35.48
CA PRO A 374 -46.35 -40.15 -35.11
C PRO A 374 -46.90 -40.22 -33.64
N ARG A 375 -47.66 -39.16 -33.23
CA ARG A 375 -48.76 -39.10 -32.21
C ARG A 375 -48.40 -39.27 -30.70
N SER A 376 -48.94 -38.49 -29.73
CA SER A 376 -50.33 -38.13 -29.31
C SER A 376 -51.05 -39.30 -28.61
N THR A 377 -51.58 -39.23 -27.38
CA THR A 377 -52.52 -38.28 -26.69
C THR A 377 -52.06 -37.93 -25.25
N SER A 378 -52.45 -36.87 -24.50
CA SER A 378 -53.66 -36.04 -24.26
C SER A 378 -54.67 -36.58 -23.21
N GLU A 379 -55.33 -35.65 -22.49
CA GLU A 379 -56.26 -35.83 -21.31
C GLU A 379 -55.59 -36.17 -19.96
N GLY A 380 -56.08 -35.75 -18.78
CA GLY A 380 -57.18 -34.83 -18.40
C GLY A 380 -57.60 -35.03 -16.92
N SER A 381 -57.30 -34.12 -15.99
CA SER A 381 -58.15 -32.99 -15.51
C SER A 381 -59.19 -33.34 -14.40
N PHE A 382 -59.53 -32.33 -13.56
CA PHE A 382 -60.60 -32.29 -12.53
C PHE A 382 -60.38 -33.04 -11.18
N ARG A 383 -60.98 -32.68 -10.02
CA ARG A 383 -61.41 -31.37 -9.41
C ARG A 383 -61.96 -31.57 -7.97
N GLY A 384 -61.81 -30.58 -7.07
CA GLY A 384 -62.69 -30.35 -5.90
C GLY A 384 -62.29 -31.01 -4.55
N MET A 385 -62.74 -30.58 -3.36
CA MET A 385 -63.73 -29.55 -2.92
C MET A 385 -63.27 -28.93 -1.56
N VAL A 386 -63.29 -27.60 -1.32
CA VAL A 386 -64.38 -26.66 -0.89
C VAL A 386 -64.74 -26.66 0.61
N ASN A 387 -64.31 -25.60 1.32
CA ASN A 387 -64.91 -24.80 2.44
C ASN A 387 -63.79 -23.92 3.05
N GLY A 388 -63.94 -22.68 3.56
CA GLY A 388 -65.10 -21.85 3.98
C GLY A 388 -65.03 -21.62 5.51
N GLN A 389 -65.05 -20.43 6.13
CA GLN A 389 -65.44 -19.04 5.79
C GLN A 389 -64.33 -18.04 6.27
N TYR A 390 -64.12 -16.80 5.83
CA TYR A 390 -64.95 -15.61 5.49
C TYR A 390 -65.36 -14.70 6.67
N MET A 391 -64.71 -13.53 6.79
CA MET A 391 -65.28 -12.24 7.27
C MET A 391 -64.38 -11.06 6.82
N ASP A 392 -64.96 -9.87 6.66
CA ASP A 392 -64.34 -8.66 6.08
C ASP A 392 -65.02 -7.37 6.63
N LEU A 393 -64.46 -6.18 6.37
CA LEU A 393 -64.80 -4.83 6.88
C LEU A 393 -64.48 -4.63 8.39
N ALA A 394 -64.10 -3.44 8.89
CA ALA A 394 -64.40 -2.07 8.40
C ALA A 394 -63.28 -1.04 8.68
N ARG A 395 -63.51 0.22 8.25
CA ARG A 395 -62.66 1.40 8.50
C ARG A 395 -62.80 1.96 9.93
N ILE A 396 -61.79 2.67 10.43
CA ILE A 396 -61.91 4.01 11.05
C ILE A 396 -60.51 4.65 11.30
N SER A 397 -60.48 5.99 11.23
CA SER A 397 -59.45 6.93 11.71
C SER A 397 -60.23 8.15 12.28
N PRO A 398 -59.69 9.09 13.08
CA PRO A 398 -58.28 9.51 13.21
C PRO A 398 -57.86 9.79 14.69
N GLU A 399 -56.96 10.77 14.91
CA GLU A 399 -56.59 11.41 16.20
C GLU A 399 -55.79 10.55 17.22
N GLY A 400 -54.97 11.12 18.12
CA GLY A 400 -54.51 12.51 18.23
C GLY A 400 -54.07 12.92 19.66
N LEU A 401 -52.99 13.72 19.76
CA LEU A 401 -52.57 14.57 20.89
C LEU A 401 -52.01 13.95 22.19
N ASP A 402 -50.76 14.35 22.47
CA ASP A 402 -50.25 15.01 23.70
C ASP A 402 -49.97 14.30 25.05
N ASP A 403 -48.90 14.84 25.66
CA ASP A 403 -48.53 14.96 27.07
C ASP A 403 -48.41 13.74 28.00
N ARG A 404 -47.18 13.57 28.51
CA ARG A 404 -46.98 13.69 29.97
C ARG A 404 -45.64 14.29 30.39
N SER A 405 -45.68 15.55 30.80
CA SER A 405 -44.61 16.24 31.53
C SER A 405 -44.44 15.72 32.97
N ALA A 406 -43.22 15.69 33.47
CA ALA A 406 -42.92 15.69 34.91
C ALA A 406 -41.57 16.38 35.17
N SER A 407 -41.55 17.46 35.96
CA SER A 407 -40.38 18.32 36.20
C SER A 407 -40.35 18.85 37.63
N SER A 408 -39.24 18.60 38.34
CA SER A 408 -38.78 19.29 39.56
C SER A 408 -37.43 18.65 39.95
N ASP A 409 -36.27 19.32 39.99
CA ASP A 409 -35.87 20.54 40.73
C ASP A 409 -35.88 20.40 42.26
N GLU A 410 -34.68 20.52 42.84
CA GLU A 410 -34.25 21.13 44.13
C GLU A 410 -32.81 20.59 44.40
N SER A 411 -31.69 21.29 44.57
CA SER A 411 -31.27 22.66 44.94
C SER A 411 -30.51 22.70 46.28
N SER A 412 -29.17 22.69 46.19
CA SER A 412 -28.18 23.41 47.03
C SER A 412 -28.39 23.61 48.54
N VAL A 413 -27.39 23.19 49.35
CA VAL A 413 -26.91 23.93 50.55
C VAL A 413 -25.38 23.79 50.68
N ASP A 414 -24.70 24.81 51.21
CA ASP A 414 -23.26 24.87 51.49
C ASP A 414 -22.72 23.85 52.51
N SER A 415 -21.42 23.54 52.43
CA SER A 415 -20.46 23.89 53.50
C SER A 415 -19.00 23.55 53.13
N ALA A 416 -18.05 24.22 53.79
CA ALA A 416 -16.61 24.19 53.47
C ALA A 416 -15.77 23.30 54.41
N SER A 417 -14.45 23.31 54.16
CA SER A 417 -13.30 22.94 55.03
C SER A 417 -12.59 21.59 54.82
N HIS A 418 -11.29 21.72 54.57
CA HIS A 418 -10.19 20.78 54.80
C HIS A 418 -10.10 20.36 56.30
N PRO A 419 -9.49 19.22 56.69
CA PRO A 419 -8.06 18.94 56.41
C PRO A 419 -7.61 17.48 56.27
N SER A 420 -6.30 17.34 56.09
CA SER A 420 -5.50 16.11 56.04
C SER A 420 -5.44 15.34 57.37
N MET A 421 -5.27 14.02 57.29
CA MET A 421 -4.02 13.33 57.70
C MET A 421 -4.09 11.80 57.52
N SER A 422 -2.98 11.17 57.13
CA SER A 422 -2.76 9.72 57.24
C SER A 422 -2.47 9.33 58.71
N PRO A 423 -2.48 8.04 59.11
CA PRO A 423 -1.20 7.31 59.12
C PRO A 423 -1.21 5.76 59.10
N SER A 424 -0.28 5.15 58.34
CA SER A 424 0.51 3.96 58.75
C SER A 424 -0.23 2.59 58.83
N ARG A 425 0.42 1.39 58.90
CA ARG A 425 1.83 0.97 58.79
C ARG A 425 1.96 -0.57 58.57
N ARG A 426 3.21 -1.04 58.38
CA ARG A 426 3.72 -2.44 58.48
C ARG A 426 3.48 -3.36 57.26
N GLU A 427 4.53 -3.82 56.56
CA GLU A 427 5.53 -4.87 56.89
C GLU A 427 4.95 -6.30 56.67
N SER A 428 5.61 -7.28 56.06
CA SER A 428 6.89 -7.33 55.29
C SER A 428 7.13 -8.76 54.74
N SER A 429 7.94 -8.93 53.68
CA SER A 429 9.10 -9.87 53.66
C SER A 429 9.91 -9.83 52.34
N SER A 430 11.16 -10.32 52.39
CA SER A 430 12.18 -10.44 51.33
C SER A 430 12.47 -11.94 51.01
N ALA A 431 13.46 -12.41 50.24
CA ALA A 431 14.64 -11.89 49.50
C ALA A 431 14.86 -12.78 48.22
N PHE A 432 15.92 -12.83 47.40
CA PHE A 432 17.37 -12.46 47.38
C PHE A 432 17.76 -11.98 45.95
N SER A 433 18.80 -11.18 45.65
CA SER A 433 20.28 -11.40 45.59
C SER A 433 20.76 -12.37 44.47
N SER A 434 21.90 -12.17 43.79
CA SER A 434 23.12 -11.36 44.04
C SER A 434 23.57 -10.59 42.76
N GLU A 435 24.70 -9.88 42.60
CA GLU A 435 25.97 -9.79 43.38
C GLU A 435 26.67 -8.40 43.24
N GLN A 436 27.91 -8.26 43.74
CA GLN A 436 28.55 -6.99 44.11
C GLN A 436 29.70 -6.54 43.19
N SER A 437 30.02 -5.24 43.23
CA SER A 437 31.43 -4.76 43.29
C SER A 437 31.53 -3.45 44.07
N GLN A 438 32.64 -3.30 44.82
CA GLN A 438 33.03 -2.16 45.68
C GLN A 438 34.18 -1.38 45.01
N THR A 439 34.67 -0.19 45.38
CA THR A 439 34.33 0.90 46.35
C THR A 439 35.19 2.12 45.98
N HIS A 440 34.81 3.35 46.40
CA HIS A 440 35.59 4.15 47.37
C HIS A 440 35.01 5.58 47.57
N ILE A 441 35.37 6.22 48.68
CA ILE A 441 34.77 7.45 49.20
C ILE A 441 35.85 8.53 49.40
N ARG A 442 35.55 9.78 49.03
CA ARG A 442 36.03 10.98 49.75
C ARG A 442 35.20 12.22 49.43
N ALA A 443 35.00 13.08 50.42
CA ALA A 443 34.32 14.37 50.31
C ALA A 443 35.09 15.45 51.10
N VAL A 444 35.12 16.70 50.61
CA VAL A 444 35.58 17.91 51.34
C VAL A 444 34.81 19.17 50.89
N SER A 445 34.18 19.80 51.87
CA SER A 445 33.66 21.17 52.10
C SER A 445 33.71 22.34 51.08
N ASP A 446 32.54 23.00 50.96
CA ASP A 446 32.18 24.37 51.43
C ASP A 446 33.05 25.64 51.18
N SER A 447 32.48 26.62 50.45
CA SER A 447 32.40 28.09 50.75
C SER A 447 31.81 28.85 49.54
N SER A 448 30.93 29.87 49.60
CA SER A 448 30.77 31.08 50.45
C SER A 448 31.74 32.24 50.06
N ALA A 449 31.38 33.53 49.93
CA ALA A 449 30.06 34.21 49.92
C ALA A 449 30.08 35.62 49.25
N LEU A 450 28.89 36.15 48.94
CA LEU A 450 28.40 37.56 48.95
C LEU A 450 29.20 38.79 48.38
N SER A 451 28.49 39.51 47.49
CA SER A 451 28.29 40.99 47.38
C SER A 451 29.47 41.98 47.23
N ASN A 452 29.35 42.89 46.26
CA ASN A 452 29.15 44.33 46.58
C ASN A 452 28.51 45.13 45.41
N ALA A 453 28.02 46.34 45.68
CA ALA A 453 27.48 47.29 44.69
C ALA A 453 28.18 48.67 44.81
N ASN A 454 28.04 49.54 43.79
CA ASN A 454 28.20 51.00 43.93
C ASN A 454 27.72 51.78 42.68
N PHE A 455 27.12 52.95 42.91
CA PHE A 455 26.89 54.06 41.96
C PHE A 455 27.47 55.34 42.60
N PRO A 456 27.86 56.35 41.80
CA PRO A 456 27.14 57.64 41.74
C PRO A 456 26.71 58.00 40.29
N GLN A 457 25.71 58.84 39.96
CA GLN A 457 25.36 60.21 40.41
C GLN A 457 26.36 61.24 39.79
N GLU A 458 25.99 62.36 39.14
CA GLU A 458 24.74 63.17 39.12
C GLU A 458 24.58 64.07 37.86
N THR A 459 23.51 64.90 37.81
CA THR A 459 23.13 65.99 36.85
C THR A 459 22.65 65.54 35.45
N GLU A 460 21.48 65.92 34.93
CA GLU A 460 20.75 67.22 34.81
C GLU A 460 21.28 68.16 33.72
N ASP A 461 20.54 68.30 32.60
CA ASP A 461 19.91 69.58 32.21
C ASP A 461 18.84 69.40 31.10
N ASP A 462 17.91 70.34 30.98
CA ASP A 462 16.77 70.31 30.03
C ASP A 462 17.11 70.92 28.65
N ASN A 463 16.44 70.47 27.56
CA ASN A 463 15.50 71.32 26.79
C ASN A 463 14.83 70.68 25.57
N ASN A 464 13.69 71.25 25.18
CA ASN A 464 12.94 70.95 23.96
C ASN A 464 13.57 71.57 22.71
N ASN A 465 13.30 71.01 21.51
CA ASN A 465 12.50 71.70 20.48
C ASN A 465 12.40 70.92 19.14
N ALA A 466 11.21 70.94 18.55
CA ALA A 466 11.00 70.98 17.10
C ALA A 466 10.46 72.39 16.76
N PRO A 467 10.68 72.93 15.55
CA PRO A 467 9.67 72.71 14.49
C PRO A 467 10.29 72.66 13.06
N GLN A 468 9.49 73.04 12.05
CA GLN A 468 9.67 72.74 10.62
C GLN A 468 10.24 73.90 9.75
N LEU A 469 10.25 73.66 8.42
CA LEU A 469 10.20 74.59 7.27
C LEU A 469 11.51 75.03 6.55
N SER A 470 11.80 74.34 5.44
CA SER A 470 11.99 74.85 4.04
C SER A 470 12.71 76.17 3.74
N THR A 471 13.55 76.19 2.68
CA THR A 471 13.29 76.91 1.39
C THR A 471 14.41 76.81 0.33
N SER A 472 14.04 76.65 -0.97
CA SER A 472 14.73 77.11 -2.21
C SER A 472 16.20 76.73 -2.51
N ALA A 473 16.72 76.67 -3.75
CA ALA A 473 16.22 76.60 -5.15
C ALA A 473 17.42 76.21 -6.06
N GLY A 474 17.31 75.80 -7.34
CA GLY A 474 16.14 75.48 -8.20
C GLY A 474 16.52 75.46 -9.70
N HIS A 475 15.58 75.05 -10.57
CA HIS A 475 15.63 75.05 -12.06
C HIS A 475 16.58 74.00 -12.72
N SER A 476 16.24 73.36 -13.84
CA SER A 476 15.32 73.76 -14.93
C SER A 476 14.42 72.65 -15.52
N ARG A 477 13.37 73.14 -16.19
CA ARG A 477 12.40 72.60 -17.19
C ARG A 477 12.98 71.66 -18.28
N GLU A 478 12.25 70.88 -19.09
CA GLU A 478 10.82 70.46 -19.32
C GLU A 478 10.86 69.34 -20.42
N ALA A 479 9.86 68.51 -20.80
CA ALA A 479 8.45 68.24 -20.40
C ALA A 479 7.98 66.83 -20.92
N SER A 480 6.66 66.59 -20.85
CA SER A 480 5.79 65.48 -21.28
C SER A 480 5.84 65.04 -22.78
N GLY A 481 5.21 63.94 -23.24
CA GLY A 481 4.54 62.83 -22.53
C GLY A 481 3.48 62.04 -23.36
N GLU A 482 3.17 60.81 -22.89
CA GLU A 482 1.89 60.06 -22.92
C GLU A 482 1.11 59.61 -24.21
N LEU A 483 0.39 58.48 -24.04
CA LEU A 483 -0.80 57.94 -24.75
C LEU A 483 -0.70 56.93 -25.94
N ASN A 484 -1.68 56.00 -25.91
CA ASN A 484 -2.05 54.90 -26.84
C ASN A 484 -3.26 55.33 -27.71
N PRO A 485 -3.53 54.76 -28.92
CA PRO A 485 -4.33 53.51 -29.04
C PRO A 485 -4.05 52.62 -30.29
N GLY A 486 -4.77 51.48 -30.43
CA GLY A 486 -4.88 50.67 -31.67
C GLY A 486 -6.17 50.99 -32.47
N PRO A 487 -6.77 50.07 -33.29
CA PRO A 487 -6.43 48.67 -33.62
C PRO A 487 -6.54 48.32 -35.15
N GLU A 488 -6.87 47.05 -35.50
CA GLU A 488 -7.54 46.51 -36.74
C GLU A 488 -6.82 45.63 -37.82
N THR A 489 -7.38 44.41 -38.00
CA THR A 489 -7.66 43.57 -39.22
C THR A 489 -6.65 43.17 -40.34
N ALA A 490 -6.63 41.85 -40.65
CA ALA A 490 -6.58 41.11 -41.95
C ALA A 490 -5.65 41.51 -43.14
N GLY A 491 -5.19 40.62 -44.05
CA GLY A 491 -5.29 39.16 -44.19
C GLY A 491 -4.85 38.61 -45.59
N THR A 492 -4.72 37.27 -45.73
CA THR A 492 -4.78 36.43 -46.98
C THR A 492 -3.74 36.53 -48.15
N THR A 493 -2.82 35.52 -48.20
CA THR A 493 -2.51 34.55 -49.31
C THR A 493 -1.86 34.89 -50.69
N SER A 494 -0.91 34.00 -51.07
CA SER A 494 -0.59 33.45 -52.45
C SER A 494 0.42 34.19 -53.37
N VAL A 495 1.13 33.61 -54.38
CA VAL A 495 1.58 32.22 -54.77
C VAL A 495 2.63 32.27 -55.92
N ALA A 496 3.62 31.33 -55.97
CA ALA A 496 4.46 30.86 -57.13
C ALA A 496 5.39 31.84 -57.93
N SER A 497 6.37 31.43 -58.77
CA SER A 497 7.31 30.26 -58.81
C SER A 497 8.39 30.39 -59.94
N VAL A 498 9.28 29.37 -60.09
CA VAL A 498 10.15 28.98 -61.26
C VAL A 498 11.67 29.39 -61.32
N HIS A 499 12.49 28.34 -61.16
CA HIS A 499 13.87 27.98 -61.57
C HIS A 499 14.60 28.64 -62.78
N ARG A 500 15.96 28.67 -62.74
CA ARG A 500 16.85 27.66 -63.39
C ARG A 500 18.32 27.64 -62.90
N GLU A 501 19.02 26.54 -63.22
CA GLU A 501 20.41 26.13 -62.89
C GLU A 501 21.37 26.36 -64.09
N PRO A 502 22.70 26.01 -64.10
CA PRO A 502 23.49 25.03 -63.28
C PRO A 502 24.75 25.69 -62.61
N GLU A 503 25.85 25.04 -62.15
CA GLU A 503 26.37 23.64 -62.24
C GLU A 503 27.33 23.27 -61.06
N PHE A 504 28.07 22.16 -61.16
CA PHE A 504 28.93 21.50 -60.14
C PHE A 504 30.16 20.82 -60.82
N PRO A 505 31.05 19.99 -60.20
CA PRO A 505 31.11 19.38 -58.84
C PRO A 505 32.38 19.80 -58.05
N LEU A 506 32.87 19.23 -56.93
CA LEU A 506 32.78 17.94 -56.21
C LEU A 506 32.82 18.22 -54.67
N ARG A 507 32.56 17.28 -53.73
CA ARG A 507 32.19 15.85 -53.77
C ARG A 507 31.22 15.52 -52.61
N LEU A 508 30.41 14.48 -52.81
CA LEU A 508 29.39 13.84 -51.94
C LEU A 508 29.57 14.02 -50.41
N GLU A 509 28.54 14.30 -49.58
CA GLU A 509 27.16 13.77 -49.48
C GLU A 509 27.06 12.28 -49.04
N THR A 510 25.97 11.73 -48.47
CA THR A 510 24.57 12.19 -48.23
C THR A 510 24.19 12.00 -46.73
N ARG A 511 23.17 12.62 -46.08
CA ARG A 511 21.74 12.90 -46.43
C ARG A 511 20.90 11.60 -46.59
N SER A 512 19.58 11.53 -46.29
CA SER A 512 18.60 12.49 -45.71
C SER A 512 17.31 11.78 -45.23
N ARG A 513 16.52 12.44 -44.36
CA ARG A 513 15.03 12.53 -44.26
C ARG A 513 14.27 11.82 -45.42
N SER A 514 13.18 11.08 -45.20
CA SER A 514 11.83 11.66 -44.95
C SER A 514 10.74 10.62 -44.58
N GLN A 515 9.58 11.09 -44.13
CA GLN A 515 8.38 10.29 -43.83
C GLN A 515 7.70 9.73 -45.09
N ALA A 516 6.98 8.61 -44.94
CA ALA A 516 5.93 8.15 -45.85
C ALA A 516 4.74 7.58 -45.05
N ILE A 517 3.54 7.64 -45.64
CA ILE A 517 2.25 7.24 -45.03
C ILE A 517 1.75 5.92 -45.67
N TRP A 518 0.66 5.35 -45.15
CA TRP A 518 -0.02 4.09 -45.55
C TRP A 518 0.56 2.82 -44.89
N ARG A 519 -0.21 1.89 -44.30
CA ARG A 519 -1.68 1.75 -44.13
C ARG A 519 -2.03 1.27 -42.70
N ARG A 520 -3.31 1.40 -42.29
CA ARG A 520 -3.92 0.49 -41.31
C ARG A 520 -4.01 -0.94 -41.90
N PRO A 521 -3.69 -1.99 -41.14
CA PRO A 521 -4.30 -3.31 -41.28
C PRO A 521 -5.54 -3.39 -40.38
N SER A 522 -6.63 -3.96 -40.89
CA SER A 522 -7.76 -4.38 -40.07
C SER A 522 -8.23 -5.75 -40.52
N GLU A 523 -8.73 -6.52 -39.56
CA GLU A 523 -9.29 -7.88 -39.67
C GLU A 523 -8.34 -9.09 -39.86
N ARG A 524 -8.53 -10.05 -38.93
CA ARG A 524 -8.40 -11.52 -39.06
C ARG A 524 -7.06 -12.11 -39.52
N HIS A 525 -6.37 -12.76 -38.58
CA HIS A 525 -6.49 -14.22 -38.40
C HIS A 525 -6.27 -14.60 -36.93
N VAL A 526 -6.92 -15.68 -36.46
CA VAL A 526 -6.92 -16.11 -35.05
C VAL A 526 -6.28 -17.50 -34.92
N PRO A 527 -5.24 -17.68 -34.09
CA PRO A 527 -4.84 -18.99 -33.61
C PRO A 527 -5.84 -19.45 -32.53
N ARG A 528 -6.64 -20.48 -32.81
CA ARG A 528 -7.56 -21.07 -31.82
C ARG A 528 -6.83 -22.10 -30.95
N ILE A 529 -6.58 -21.77 -29.69
CA ILE A 529 -6.56 -22.76 -28.59
C ILE A 529 -7.35 -22.18 -27.40
N VAL A 530 -8.40 -22.92 -27.01
CA VAL A 530 -9.16 -22.94 -25.75
C VAL A 530 -9.09 -21.72 -24.80
N SER A 531 -10.21 -20.98 -24.71
CA SER A 531 -10.73 -20.44 -23.43
C SER A 531 -11.65 -21.52 -22.82
N SER A 532 -11.83 -21.66 -21.50
CA SER A 532 -12.36 -20.70 -20.52
C SER A 532 -12.16 -21.28 -19.08
N PRO A 533 -12.61 -20.66 -17.96
CA PRO A 533 -13.57 -19.57 -17.80
C PRO A 533 -12.93 -18.17 -17.71
N VAL A 534 -13.04 -17.42 -18.80
CA VAL A 534 -13.03 -15.94 -18.77
C VAL A 534 -14.47 -15.40 -18.56
N VAL A 535 -15.42 -16.30 -18.27
CA VAL A 535 -16.85 -16.01 -18.17
C VAL A 535 -17.22 -15.49 -16.79
N GLU A 536 -16.72 -16.11 -15.71
CA GLU A 536 -17.12 -15.78 -14.33
C GLU A 536 -16.62 -14.39 -13.91
N THR A 537 -15.32 -14.09 -14.05
CA THR A 537 -14.77 -12.75 -13.75
C THR A 537 -15.40 -11.65 -14.63
N ARG A 538 -15.90 -11.98 -15.82
CA ARG A 538 -16.67 -11.05 -16.66
C ARG A 538 -18.13 -10.93 -16.23
N ALA A 539 -18.73 -11.97 -15.67
CA ALA A 539 -20.07 -11.93 -15.13
C ALA A 539 -20.10 -11.01 -13.90
N ASP A 540 -19.13 -11.15 -13.00
CA ASP A 540 -19.02 -10.31 -11.79
C ASP A 540 -18.75 -8.84 -12.14
N LEU A 541 -17.78 -8.56 -13.03
CA LEU A 541 -17.56 -7.20 -13.53
C LEU A 541 -18.79 -6.64 -14.26
N SER A 542 -19.49 -7.45 -15.06
CA SER A 542 -20.73 -7.04 -15.73
C SER A 542 -21.89 -6.81 -14.75
N ALA A 543 -21.93 -7.51 -13.62
CA ALA A 543 -22.90 -7.30 -12.55
C ALA A 543 -22.60 -5.99 -11.80
N ILE A 544 -21.34 -5.77 -11.41
CA ILE A 544 -20.86 -4.53 -10.77
C ILE A 544 -21.12 -3.33 -11.68
N GLU A 545 -20.73 -3.38 -12.96
CA GLU A 545 -21.04 -2.30 -13.91
C GLU A 545 -22.56 -2.04 -14.04
N THR A 546 -23.40 -3.06 -13.89
CA THR A 546 -24.86 -2.92 -14.02
C THR A 546 -25.49 -2.33 -12.76
N GLN A 547 -25.01 -2.73 -11.56
CA GLN A 547 -25.34 -2.03 -10.32
C GLN A 547 -24.91 -0.56 -10.40
N VAL A 548 -23.67 -0.30 -10.81
CA VAL A 548 -23.13 1.06 -10.98
C VAL A 548 -23.95 1.87 -11.99
N ARG A 549 -24.36 1.31 -13.13
CA ARG A 549 -25.25 1.99 -14.09
C ARG A 549 -26.59 2.35 -13.46
N ASN A 550 -27.21 1.45 -12.69
CA ASN A 550 -28.46 1.73 -11.99
C ASN A 550 -28.28 2.87 -10.96
N LEU A 551 -27.17 2.86 -10.20
CA LEU A 551 -26.85 3.91 -9.24
C LEU A 551 -26.56 5.26 -9.94
N VAL A 552 -25.94 5.25 -11.13
CA VAL A 552 -25.73 6.47 -11.94
C VAL A 552 -27.03 7.06 -12.48
N GLU A 553 -28.07 6.26 -12.75
CA GLU A 553 -29.41 6.81 -13.00
C GLU A 553 -30.08 7.28 -11.69
N GLY A 554 -29.86 6.60 -10.56
CA GLY A 554 -30.29 7.06 -9.22
C GLY A 554 -29.73 8.43 -8.84
N LEU A 555 -28.45 8.71 -9.14
CA LEU A 555 -27.83 10.03 -8.97
C LEU A 555 -28.56 11.14 -9.76
N LYS A 556 -29.18 10.81 -10.90
CA LYS A 556 -29.92 11.76 -11.75
C LYS A 556 -31.39 11.88 -11.37
N SER A 557 -31.84 11.18 -10.33
CA SER A 557 -33.22 11.26 -9.85
C SER A 557 -33.57 12.69 -9.45
N SER A 558 -34.83 13.07 -9.66
CA SER A 558 -35.40 14.29 -9.09
C SER A 558 -35.87 14.10 -7.64
N ASP A 559 -35.85 12.86 -7.15
CA ASP A 559 -36.08 12.53 -5.75
C ASP A 559 -34.77 12.56 -4.95
N VAL A 560 -34.79 13.32 -3.84
CA VAL A 560 -33.62 13.59 -3.01
C VAL A 560 -33.21 12.35 -2.21
N ASP A 561 -34.16 11.51 -1.79
CA ASP A 561 -33.84 10.32 -1.00
C ASP A 561 -33.21 9.23 -1.88
N THR A 562 -33.74 8.97 -3.07
CA THR A 562 -33.10 8.16 -4.12
C THR A 562 -31.67 8.65 -4.41
N GLN A 563 -31.47 9.97 -4.51
CA GLN A 563 -30.16 10.57 -4.80
C GLN A 563 -29.20 10.43 -3.61
N ARG A 564 -29.66 10.57 -2.35
CA ARG A 564 -28.88 10.30 -1.12
C ARG A 564 -28.42 8.85 -1.08
N GLU A 565 -29.33 7.89 -1.27
CA GLU A 565 -29.04 6.45 -1.27
C GLU A 565 -28.02 6.10 -2.36
N ALA A 566 -28.26 6.53 -3.61
CA ALA A 566 -27.36 6.25 -4.73
C ALA A 566 -25.96 6.84 -4.55
N THR A 567 -25.84 8.05 -3.97
CA THR A 567 -24.54 8.67 -3.68
C THR A 567 -23.81 7.96 -2.53
N ALA A 568 -24.55 7.53 -1.50
CA ALA A 568 -23.99 6.76 -0.38
C ALA A 568 -23.50 5.36 -0.80
N GLU A 569 -24.25 4.64 -1.65
CA GLU A 569 -23.80 3.36 -2.21
C GLU A 569 -22.57 3.52 -3.10
N LEU A 570 -22.54 4.51 -3.99
CA LEU A 570 -21.34 4.76 -4.83
C LEU A 570 -20.12 5.14 -3.99
N ARG A 571 -20.29 5.91 -2.91
CA ARG A 571 -19.21 6.18 -1.93
C ARG A 571 -18.66 4.89 -1.33
N LEU A 572 -19.51 3.95 -0.95
CA LEU A 572 -19.12 2.66 -0.35
C LEU A 572 -18.46 1.73 -1.38
N LEU A 573 -19.05 1.57 -2.57
CA LEU A 573 -18.49 0.76 -3.66
C LEU A 573 -17.10 1.25 -4.07
N ALA A 574 -16.89 2.57 -4.14
CA ALA A 574 -15.60 3.17 -4.44
C ALA A 574 -14.56 3.02 -3.31
N LYS A 575 -14.97 2.80 -2.06
CA LYS A 575 -14.08 2.85 -0.88
C LYS A 575 -13.04 1.73 -0.85
N HIS A 576 -13.43 0.51 -1.23
CA HIS A 576 -12.63 -0.70 -0.96
C HIS A 576 -11.97 -1.34 -2.20
N ASN A 577 -12.67 -1.47 -3.33
CA ASN A 577 -12.15 -2.20 -4.51
C ASN A 577 -11.64 -1.25 -5.62
N MET A 578 -10.49 -1.55 -6.23
CA MET A 578 -9.95 -0.80 -7.37
C MET A 578 -10.74 -1.03 -8.67
N ASP A 579 -11.26 -2.23 -8.91
CA ASP A 579 -12.08 -2.51 -10.09
C ASP A 579 -13.42 -1.76 -10.02
N ASN A 580 -14.01 -1.63 -8.82
CA ASN A 580 -15.18 -0.78 -8.61
C ASN A 580 -14.87 0.69 -8.95
N ARG A 581 -13.72 1.23 -8.52
CA ARG A 581 -13.33 2.62 -8.87
C ARG A 581 -13.21 2.81 -10.38
N ILE A 582 -12.74 1.80 -11.11
CA ILE A 582 -12.63 1.84 -12.59
C ILE A 582 -14.03 1.70 -13.23
N ALA A 583 -14.87 0.79 -12.76
CA ALA A 583 -16.24 0.60 -13.26
C ALA A 583 -17.11 1.85 -13.05
N ILE A 584 -17.02 2.51 -11.89
CA ILE A 584 -17.72 3.76 -11.56
C ILE A 584 -17.30 4.90 -12.49
N ALA A 585 -16.00 5.03 -12.78
CA ALA A 585 -15.50 6.00 -13.76
C ALA A 585 -15.99 5.68 -15.18
N ASN A 586 -15.88 4.43 -15.62
CA ASN A 586 -16.27 3.98 -16.97
C ASN A 586 -17.78 4.10 -17.23
N CYS A 587 -18.61 3.97 -16.19
CA CYS A 587 -20.06 4.18 -16.29
C CYS A 587 -20.47 5.67 -16.26
N GLY A 588 -19.52 6.60 -16.25
CA GLY A 588 -19.76 8.04 -16.38
C GLY A 588 -20.16 8.75 -15.08
N ALA A 589 -20.06 8.08 -13.92
CA ALA A 589 -20.49 8.63 -12.63
C ALA A 589 -19.76 9.93 -12.25
N ILE A 590 -18.51 10.09 -12.69
CA ILE A 590 -17.65 11.23 -12.30
C ILE A 590 -18.31 12.58 -12.59
N ASN A 591 -18.91 12.79 -13.77
CA ASN A 591 -19.53 14.07 -14.10
C ASN A 591 -20.72 14.36 -13.17
N VAL A 592 -21.60 13.37 -12.97
CA VAL A 592 -22.77 13.52 -12.09
C VAL A 592 -22.34 13.76 -10.64
N LEU A 593 -21.31 13.06 -10.15
CA LEU A 593 -20.75 13.31 -8.82
C LEU A 593 -20.11 14.71 -8.68
N VAL A 594 -19.59 15.29 -9.77
CA VAL A 594 -19.09 16.68 -9.79
C VAL A 594 -20.23 17.68 -9.77
N ASP A 595 -21.32 17.45 -10.52
CA ASP A 595 -22.53 18.28 -10.48
C ASP A 595 -23.12 18.30 -9.05
N LEU A 596 -23.15 17.14 -8.38
CA LEU A 596 -23.68 16.99 -7.01
C LEU A 596 -22.81 17.63 -5.92
N LEU A 597 -21.59 18.09 -6.22
CA LEU A 597 -20.83 18.96 -5.30
C LEU A 597 -21.51 20.31 -5.07
N GLN A 598 -22.38 20.75 -5.99
CA GLN A 598 -23.19 21.97 -5.85
C GLN A 598 -24.59 21.70 -5.25
N SER A 599 -24.85 20.48 -4.75
CA SER A 599 -26.12 20.17 -4.10
C SER A 599 -26.31 20.98 -2.82
N THR A 600 -27.53 21.51 -2.62
CA THR A 600 -27.93 22.16 -1.37
C THR A 600 -28.21 21.15 -0.24
N ASP A 601 -28.27 19.85 -0.55
CA ASP A 601 -28.35 18.80 0.46
C ASP A 601 -26.95 18.42 0.94
N THR A 602 -26.68 18.67 2.22
CA THR A 602 -25.37 18.42 2.84
C THR A 602 -24.97 16.95 2.77
N THR A 603 -25.92 16.03 2.92
CA THR A 603 -25.67 14.58 2.86
C THR A 603 -25.27 14.15 1.45
N ILE A 604 -25.92 14.62 0.40
CA ILE A 604 -25.50 14.38 -0.99
C ILE A 604 -24.13 15.00 -1.28
N GLN A 605 -23.92 16.27 -0.93
CA GLN A 605 -22.64 16.95 -1.17
C GLN A 605 -21.46 16.24 -0.48
N GLU A 606 -21.63 15.84 0.78
CA GLU A 606 -20.62 15.11 1.57
C GLU A 606 -20.37 13.70 1.02
N ASN A 607 -21.41 12.97 0.64
CA ASN A 607 -21.25 11.66 -0.01
C ASN A 607 -20.55 11.79 -1.37
N ALA A 608 -20.88 12.82 -2.17
CA ALA A 608 -20.31 13.05 -3.50
C ALA A 608 -18.82 13.40 -3.44
N VAL A 609 -18.41 14.32 -2.56
CA VAL A 609 -16.98 14.64 -2.38
C VAL A 609 -16.20 13.45 -1.83
N THR A 610 -16.78 12.64 -0.94
CA THR A 610 -16.13 11.43 -0.43
C THR A 610 -16.04 10.33 -1.50
N ALA A 611 -17.03 10.21 -2.38
CA ALA A 611 -16.98 9.31 -3.54
C ALA A 611 -15.87 9.75 -4.52
N LEU A 612 -15.76 11.05 -4.84
CA LEU A 612 -14.68 11.58 -5.67
C LEU A 612 -13.30 11.42 -5.03
N LEU A 613 -13.18 11.62 -3.71
CA LEU A 613 -11.95 11.31 -2.96
C LEU A 613 -11.55 9.85 -3.15
N ASN A 614 -12.48 8.92 -2.92
CA ASN A 614 -12.26 7.48 -3.10
C ASN A 614 -11.88 7.13 -4.54
N LEU A 615 -12.56 7.71 -5.54
CA LEU A 615 -12.25 7.50 -6.95
C LEU A 615 -10.86 8.05 -7.32
N SER A 616 -10.45 9.17 -6.73
CA SER A 616 -9.14 9.81 -6.96
C SER A 616 -7.94 8.98 -6.49
N ILE A 617 -8.13 7.89 -5.74
CA ILE A 617 -7.03 7.00 -5.37
C ILE A 617 -6.42 6.29 -6.61
N ASN A 618 -7.17 6.18 -7.71
CA ASN A 618 -6.69 5.65 -8.99
C ASN A 618 -6.19 6.78 -9.92
N ASP A 619 -4.96 6.67 -10.46
CA ASP A 619 -4.34 7.72 -11.27
C ASP A 619 -5.07 8.04 -12.59
N ASN A 620 -5.68 7.04 -13.24
CA ASN A 620 -6.51 7.27 -14.43
C ASN A 620 -7.75 8.10 -14.05
N ASN A 621 -8.34 7.80 -12.89
CA ASN A 621 -9.50 8.53 -12.38
C ASN A 621 -9.15 9.97 -11.97
N LYS A 622 -7.96 10.25 -11.41
CA LYS A 622 -7.52 11.64 -11.13
C LYS A 622 -7.60 12.51 -12.39
N THR A 623 -7.14 11.96 -13.51
CA THR A 623 -7.18 12.65 -14.81
C THR A 623 -8.61 12.84 -15.30
N ALA A 624 -9.48 11.82 -15.15
CA ALA A 624 -10.89 11.92 -15.50
C ALA A 624 -11.67 12.95 -14.64
N ILE A 625 -11.42 13.00 -13.32
CA ILE A 625 -12.02 13.94 -12.37
C ILE A 625 -11.59 15.38 -12.69
N ALA A 626 -10.31 15.61 -12.98
CA ALA A 626 -9.83 16.92 -13.41
C ALA A 626 -10.44 17.37 -14.75
N ASN A 627 -10.51 16.46 -15.73
CA ASN A 627 -11.13 16.73 -17.03
C ASN A 627 -12.65 16.94 -16.96
N ALA A 628 -13.32 16.45 -15.92
CA ALA A 628 -14.73 16.71 -15.62
C ALA A 628 -14.96 18.10 -14.98
N GLY A 629 -13.93 18.94 -14.83
CA GLY A 629 -14.05 20.29 -14.29
C GLY A 629 -14.16 20.37 -12.76
N ALA A 630 -13.90 19.27 -12.04
CA ALA A 630 -14.16 19.13 -10.61
C ALA A 630 -13.50 20.18 -9.69
N ILE A 631 -12.48 20.90 -10.15
CA ILE A 631 -11.65 21.76 -9.30
C ILE A 631 -12.44 22.95 -8.74
N GLU A 632 -13.27 23.63 -9.53
CA GLU A 632 -14.09 24.75 -9.02
C GLU A 632 -15.21 24.27 -8.07
N PRO A 633 -16.00 23.22 -8.39
CA PRO A 633 -16.95 22.64 -7.43
C PRO A 633 -16.31 22.10 -6.14
N LEU A 634 -15.09 21.55 -6.19
CA LEU A 634 -14.35 21.15 -4.98
C LEU A 634 -14.00 22.37 -4.10
N ILE A 635 -13.58 23.48 -4.70
CA ILE A 635 -13.29 24.73 -3.97
C ILE A 635 -14.58 25.27 -3.32
N HIS A 636 -15.71 25.23 -4.03
CA HIS A 636 -17.01 25.57 -3.45
C HIS A 636 -17.34 24.72 -2.21
N VAL A 637 -17.15 23.39 -2.26
CA VAL A 637 -17.36 22.51 -1.08
C VAL A 637 -16.38 22.84 0.06
N LEU A 638 -15.15 23.24 -0.25
CA LEU A 638 -14.17 23.68 0.74
C LEU A 638 -14.57 25.01 1.42
N GLU A 639 -15.31 25.87 0.73
CA GLU A 639 -15.86 27.12 1.25
C GLU A 639 -17.16 26.92 2.04
N THR A 640 -18.11 26.13 1.55
CA THR A 640 -19.49 26.10 2.09
C THR A 640 -19.91 24.78 2.74
N GLY A 641 -19.14 23.69 2.59
CA GLY A 641 -19.54 22.35 3.04
C GLY A 641 -19.47 22.13 4.56
N SER A 642 -19.96 20.96 4.98
CA SER A 642 -19.77 20.44 6.35
C SER A 642 -18.27 20.31 6.69
N PRO A 643 -17.87 20.22 7.97
CA PRO A 643 -16.48 19.99 8.35
C PRO A 643 -15.86 18.76 7.65
N GLU A 644 -16.60 17.65 7.56
CA GLU A 644 -16.15 16.45 6.84
C GLU A 644 -16.12 16.66 5.31
N ALA A 645 -17.08 17.37 4.72
CA ALA A 645 -17.05 17.69 3.29
C ALA A 645 -15.85 18.60 2.93
N LYS A 646 -15.50 19.56 3.80
CA LYS A 646 -14.30 20.41 3.67
C LYS A 646 -13.01 19.60 3.77
N GLU A 647 -12.91 18.70 4.75
CA GLU A 647 -11.81 17.73 4.88
C GLU A 647 -11.63 16.88 3.62
N ASN A 648 -12.71 16.24 3.17
CA ASN A 648 -12.72 15.38 1.99
C ASN A 648 -12.41 16.17 0.70
N SER A 649 -12.84 17.44 0.59
CA SER A 649 -12.46 18.32 -0.52
C SER A 649 -10.97 18.65 -0.52
N ALA A 650 -10.40 19.07 0.63
CA ALA A 650 -8.97 19.36 0.76
C ALA A 650 -8.11 18.13 0.42
N ALA A 651 -8.52 16.94 0.88
CA ALA A 651 -7.88 15.68 0.54
C ALA A 651 -7.99 15.34 -0.97
N THR A 652 -9.11 15.65 -1.61
CA THR A 652 -9.31 15.44 -3.06
C THR A 652 -8.46 16.40 -3.88
N LEU A 653 -8.43 17.69 -3.52
CA LEU A 653 -7.57 18.70 -4.15
C LEU A 653 -6.08 18.34 -3.99
N PHE A 654 -5.67 17.83 -2.83
CA PHE A 654 -4.34 17.22 -2.66
C PHE A 654 -4.10 16.09 -3.67
N SER A 655 -4.99 15.09 -3.72
CA SER A 655 -4.88 13.93 -4.62
C SER A 655 -4.75 14.34 -6.10
N LEU A 656 -5.57 15.30 -6.55
CA LEU A 656 -5.53 15.84 -7.91
C LEU A 656 -4.26 16.66 -8.20
N SER A 657 -3.74 17.39 -7.22
CA SER A 657 -2.52 18.23 -7.36
C SER A 657 -1.22 17.44 -7.55
N VAL A 658 -1.25 16.11 -7.40
CA VAL A 658 -0.11 15.23 -7.74
C VAL A 658 0.25 15.38 -9.23
N ILE A 659 -0.76 15.51 -10.10
CA ILE A 659 -0.61 15.86 -11.52
C ILE A 659 -0.08 17.31 -11.61
N GLU A 660 0.88 17.56 -12.51
CA GLU A 660 1.62 18.83 -12.52
C GLU A 660 0.78 20.00 -13.06
N GLU A 661 0.01 19.76 -14.12
CA GLU A 661 -0.92 20.71 -14.73
C GLU A 661 -1.99 21.16 -13.73
N ASN A 662 -2.58 20.21 -13.00
CA ASN A 662 -3.58 20.47 -11.96
C ASN A 662 -3.02 21.34 -10.84
N LYS A 663 -1.75 21.16 -10.45
CA LYS A 663 -1.08 21.93 -9.38
C LYS A 663 -1.02 23.42 -9.68
N ILE A 664 -0.91 23.79 -10.96
CA ILE A 664 -0.93 25.17 -11.45
C ILE A 664 -2.37 25.70 -11.47
N PHE A 665 -3.32 24.89 -11.96
CA PHE A 665 -4.72 25.28 -12.08
C PHE A 665 -5.37 25.50 -10.70
N ILE A 666 -5.26 24.54 -9.77
CA ILE A 666 -5.80 24.62 -8.40
C ILE A 666 -5.33 25.89 -7.67
N GLY A 667 -4.05 26.26 -7.81
CA GLY A 667 -3.51 27.48 -7.22
C GLY A 667 -4.10 28.76 -7.81
N ARG A 668 -4.36 28.78 -9.13
CA ARG A 668 -4.97 29.91 -9.85
C ARG A 668 -6.48 30.01 -9.64
N SER A 669 -7.17 28.91 -9.36
CA SER A 669 -8.63 28.86 -9.12
C SER A 669 -9.08 29.36 -7.74
N GLY A 670 -8.17 29.90 -6.92
CA GLY A 670 -8.50 30.50 -5.62
C GLY A 670 -8.44 29.55 -4.41
N ALA A 671 -8.24 28.24 -4.62
CA ALA A 671 -8.27 27.19 -3.59
C ALA A 671 -7.40 27.48 -2.35
N ILE A 672 -6.33 28.26 -2.51
CA ILE A 672 -5.34 28.54 -1.47
C ILE A 672 -5.95 29.30 -0.28
N GLY A 673 -6.92 30.21 -0.50
CA GLY A 673 -7.59 30.93 0.60
C GLY A 673 -8.36 29.98 1.52
N PRO A 674 -9.34 29.23 1.01
CA PRO A 674 -10.10 28.25 1.79
C PRO A 674 -9.26 27.12 2.39
N LEU A 675 -8.17 26.69 1.73
CA LEU A 675 -7.20 25.76 2.32
C LEU A 675 -6.48 26.35 3.55
N VAL A 676 -6.15 27.65 3.54
CA VAL A 676 -5.51 28.31 4.69
C VAL A 676 -6.52 28.61 5.80
N GLU A 677 -7.78 28.88 5.47
CA GLU A 677 -8.85 28.94 6.47
C GLU A 677 -8.99 27.58 7.18
N LEU A 678 -9.09 26.47 6.44
CA LEU A 678 -9.17 25.12 7.03
C LEU A 678 -7.93 24.76 7.87
N LEU A 679 -6.74 25.25 7.49
CA LEU A 679 -5.52 25.12 8.29
C LEU A 679 -5.61 25.86 9.64
N GLY A 680 -6.33 26.99 9.68
CA GLY A 680 -6.54 27.79 10.89
C GLY A 680 -7.69 27.29 11.78
N SER A 681 -8.87 27.04 11.20
CA SER A 681 -10.13 26.78 11.92
C SER A 681 -10.58 25.31 11.92
N GLY A 682 -10.01 24.46 11.05
CA GLY A 682 -10.45 23.08 10.88
C GLY A 682 -10.16 22.15 12.05
N THR A 683 -10.74 20.94 11.98
CA THR A 683 -10.42 19.83 12.90
C THR A 683 -8.94 19.41 12.76
N PRO A 684 -8.38 18.60 13.68
CA PRO A 684 -7.04 18.04 13.50
C PRO A 684 -6.83 17.29 12.17
N ARG A 685 -7.90 16.70 11.62
CA ARG A 685 -7.89 16.10 10.28
C ARG A 685 -7.89 17.17 9.19
N GLY A 686 -8.80 18.15 9.25
CA GLY A 686 -8.86 19.26 8.29
C GLY A 686 -7.54 20.02 8.17
N LYS A 687 -6.88 20.29 9.31
CA LYS A 687 -5.56 20.92 9.35
C LYS A 687 -4.48 20.06 8.70
N LYS A 688 -4.48 18.74 8.93
CA LYS A 688 -3.53 17.79 8.32
C LYS A 688 -3.71 17.67 6.81
N ASP A 689 -4.96 17.62 6.35
CA ASP A 689 -5.30 17.50 4.92
C ASP A 689 -5.02 18.82 4.19
N ALA A 690 -5.38 19.97 4.78
CA ALA A 690 -5.01 21.31 4.31
C ALA A 690 -3.48 21.50 4.23
N ALA A 691 -2.74 21.17 5.29
CA ALA A 691 -1.27 21.25 5.30
C ALA A 691 -0.64 20.35 4.24
N THR A 692 -1.27 19.23 3.91
CA THR A 692 -0.79 18.28 2.90
C THR A 692 -1.10 18.74 1.47
N ALA A 693 -2.27 19.35 1.23
CA ALA A 693 -2.57 20.05 -0.01
C ALA A 693 -1.61 21.23 -0.23
N LEU A 694 -1.47 22.12 0.76
CA LEU A 694 -0.59 23.30 0.71
C LEU A 694 0.89 22.89 0.52
N PHE A 695 1.35 21.81 1.15
CA PHE A 695 2.68 21.24 0.89
C PHE A 695 2.88 20.93 -0.59
N ASN A 696 1.98 20.16 -1.22
CA ASN A 696 2.16 19.74 -2.60
C ASN A 696 1.96 20.89 -3.60
N LEU A 697 1.05 21.84 -3.31
CA LEU A 697 0.89 23.07 -4.08
C LEU A 697 2.13 23.97 -3.99
N SER A 698 2.77 24.08 -2.82
CA SER A 698 3.96 24.92 -2.57
C SER A 698 5.24 24.45 -3.28
N ILE A 699 5.23 23.27 -3.92
CA ILE A 699 6.33 22.82 -4.77
C ILE A 699 6.44 23.72 -6.00
N PHE A 700 5.31 24.14 -6.58
CA PHE A 700 5.26 25.06 -7.71
C PHE A 700 5.55 26.50 -7.25
N HIS A 701 6.33 27.27 -8.03
CA HIS A 701 6.90 28.52 -7.54
C HIS A 701 5.86 29.62 -7.33
N GLU A 702 4.97 29.84 -8.30
CA GLU A 702 3.95 30.89 -8.27
C GLU A 702 2.96 30.70 -7.12
N ASN A 703 2.61 29.46 -6.79
CA ASN A 703 1.71 29.12 -5.68
C ASN A 703 2.26 29.61 -4.31
N LYS A 704 3.58 29.67 -4.14
CA LYS A 704 4.22 30.07 -2.86
C LYS A 704 3.82 31.51 -2.47
N ASN A 705 3.74 32.42 -3.44
CA ASN A 705 3.35 33.81 -3.18
C ASN A 705 1.91 33.89 -2.67
N TRP A 706 0.98 33.18 -3.31
CA TRP A 706 -0.42 33.14 -2.89
C TRP A 706 -0.59 32.47 -1.51
N ILE A 707 0.17 31.41 -1.21
CA ILE A 707 0.17 30.75 0.11
C ILE A 707 0.64 31.71 1.22
N VAL A 708 1.68 32.52 0.96
CA VAL A 708 2.14 33.55 1.91
C VAL A 708 1.13 34.68 2.04
N GLN A 709 0.58 35.18 0.93
CA GLN A 709 -0.41 36.26 0.92
C GLN A 709 -1.73 35.89 1.61
N ALA A 710 -2.12 34.60 1.59
CA ALA A 710 -3.26 34.07 2.33
C ALA A 710 -3.02 33.95 3.86
N GLY A 711 -1.82 34.26 4.36
CA GLY A 711 -1.50 34.22 5.79
C GLY A 711 -1.11 32.84 6.33
N ALA A 712 -0.83 31.86 5.47
CA ALA A 712 -0.56 30.47 5.88
C ALA A 712 0.58 30.32 6.89
N VAL A 713 1.58 31.20 6.83
CA VAL A 713 2.82 31.08 7.60
C VAL A 713 2.57 31.06 9.11
N ARG A 714 1.66 31.90 9.62
CA ARG A 714 1.31 31.91 11.05
C ARG A 714 0.74 30.57 11.49
N HIS A 715 -0.24 30.05 10.77
CA HIS A 715 -0.84 28.75 11.05
C HIS A 715 0.13 27.58 10.90
N LEU A 716 1.11 27.68 10.00
CA LEU A 716 2.18 26.71 9.87
C LEU A 716 3.16 26.79 11.05
N VAL A 717 3.41 27.96 11.64
CA VAL A 717 4.18 28.10 12.89
C VAL A 717 3.40 27.54 14.08
N ASP A 718 2.10 27.86 14.20
CA ASP A 718 1.20 27.29 15.21
C ASP A 718 1.22 25.74 15.18
N LEU A 719 1.31 25.14 13.99
CA LEU A 719 1.35 23.69 13.75
C LEU A 719 2.74 23.02 13.91
N MET A 720 3.77 23.77 14.31
CA MET A 720 5.06 23.20 14.69
C MET A 720 5.14 22.79 16.18
N ASP A 721 4.10 23.06 16.99
CA ASP A 721 3.96 22.48 18.32
C ASP A 721 3.95 20.93 18.23
N PRO A 722 4.83 20.20 18.95
CA PRO A 722 4.79 18.75 19.03
C PRO A 722 3.42 18.16 19.39
N ALA A 723 2.64 18.84 20.23
CA ALA A 723 1.29 18.43 20.61
C ALA A 723 0.28 18.46 19.45
N ALA A 724 0.55 19.23 18.38
CA ALA A 724 -0.27 19.25 17.16
C ALA A 724 0.03 18.06 16.23
N GLY A 725 1.09 17.28 16.46
CA GLY A 725 1.43 16.09 15.66
C GLY A 725 1.79 16.35 14.19
N MET A 726 1.97 17.60 13.78
CA MET A 726 2.10 18.02 12.37
C MET A 726 3.44 18.65 12.00
N VAL A 727 4.39 18.72 12.95
CA VAL A 727 5.70 19.38 12.84
C VAL A 727 6.42 19.11 11.51
N ASP A 728 6.66 17.84 11.18
CA ASP A 728 7.37 17.44 9.95
C ASP A 728 6.69 17.94 8.66
N LYS A 729 5.36 18.07 8.66
CA LYS A 729 4.58 18.59 7.52
C LYS A 729 4.68 20.11 7.48
N ALA A 730 4.43 20.79 8.60
CA ALA A 730 4.46 22.25 8.70
C ALA A 730 5.83 22.82 8.31
N VAL A 731 6.91 22.26 8.87
CA VAL A 731 8.31 22.62 8.56
C VAL A 731 8.62 22.41 7.08
N ALA A 732 8.08 21.36 6.44
CA ALA A 732 8.28 21.11 5.01
C ALA A 732 7.60 22.17 4.11
N VAL A 733 6.42 22.67 4.49
CA VAL A 733 5.80 23.83 3.80
C VAL A 733 6.65 25.07 4.01
N LEU A 734 7.07 25.37 5.25
CA LEU A 734 7.89 26.54 5.54
C LEU A 734 9.25 26.51 4.82
N ALA A 735 9.86 25.34 4.65
CA ALA A 735 11.08 25.18 3.85
C ALA A 735 10.85 25.53 2.36
N ASN A 736 9.73 25.10 1.77
CA ASN A 736 9.34 25.48 0.41
C ASN A 736 9.10 26.99 0.30
N LEU A 737 8.40 27.60 1.27
CA LEU A 737 8.11 29.04 1.28
C LEU A 737 9.36 29.89 1.54
N ALA A 738 10.35 29.41 2.30
CA ALA A 738 11.62 30.11 2.51
C ALA A 738 12.44 30.30 1.21
N THR A 739 12.10 29.61 0.12
CA THR A 739 12.75 29.84 -1.19
C THR A 739 12.41 31.20 -1.82
N ILE A 740 11.27 31.82 -1.48
CA ILE A 740 10.85 33.15 -1.98
C ILE A 740 11.11 34.28 -0.96
N PRO A 741 11.34 35.54 -1.40
CA PRO A 741 11.57 36.69 -0.50
C PRO A 741 10.42 36.92 0.50
N GLU A 742 9.18 36.84 0.03
CA GLU A 742 7.96 37.11 0.79
C GLU A 742 7.80 36.09 1.91
N GLY A 743 8.00 34.80 1.59
CA GLY A 743 7.98 33.71 2.57
C GLY A 743 9.08 33.81 3.61
N ARG A 744 10.31 34.23 3.24
CA ARG A 744 11.38 34.49 4.22
C ARG A 744 11.01 35.60 5.20
N ASN A 745 10.42 36.69 4.71
CA ASN A 745 10.00 37.79 5.57
C ASN A 745 8.90 37.33 6.52
N ALA A 746 7.84 36.71 6.00
CA ALA A 746 6.75 36.15 6.80
C ALA A 746 7.25 35.18 7.89
N ILE A 747 8.10 34.20 7.55
CA ILE A 747 8.64 33.24 8.55
C ILE A 747 9.49 33.94 9.61
N GLY A 748 10.24 34.96 9.23
CA GLY A 748 11.12 35.71 10.13
C GLY A 748 10.42 36.71 11.04
N ASP A 749 9.16 37.07 10.73
CA ASP A 749 8.36 38.04 11.47
C ASP A 749 7.17 37.38 12.22
N GLU A 750 6.55 36.31 11.68
CA GLU A 750 5.59 35.40 12.36
C GLU A 750 6.24 34.44 13.38
N GLY A 751 7.40 34.80 13.93
CA GLY A 751 8.03 34.05 15.02
C GLY A 751 8.56 32.65 14.69
N GLY A 752 8.66 32.24 13.43
CA GLY A 752 9.06 30.87 13.05
C GLY A 752 10.52 30.50 13.35
N ILE A 753 11.42 31.48 13.52
CA ILE A 753 12.87 31.23 13.70
C ILE A 753 13.22 30.41 14.96
N PRO A 754 12.77 30.76 16.18
CA PRO A 754 12.97 29.93 17.38
C PRO A 754 12.54 28.48 17.19
N VAL A 755 11.32 28.25 16.70
CA VAL A 755 10.74 26.90 16.56
C VAL A 755 11.47 26.09 15.50
N LEU A 756 11.94 26.71 14.41
CA LEU A 756 12.81 26.06 13.43
C LEU A 756 14.16 25.63 14.03
N VAL A 757 14.71 26.35 15.02
CA VAL A 757 15.93 25.95 15.73
C VAL A 757 15.66 24.79 16.69
N GLU A 758 14.55 24.83 17.42
CA GLU A 758 14.08 23.73 18.27
C GLU A 758 13.86 22.43 17.45
N VAL A 759 13.27 22.52 16.26
CA VAL A 759 13.13 21.37 15.34
C VAL A 759 14.48 20.84 14.87
N VAL A 760 15.51 21.68 14.68
CA VAL A 760 16.89 21.24 14.38
C VAL A 760 17.52 20.46 15.54
N GLU A 761 17.12 20.72 16.79
CA GLU A 761 17.61 20.02 17.98
C GLU A 761 16.80 18.75 18.31
N LEU A 762 15.47 18.85 18.39
CA LEU A 762 14.59 17.80 18.91
C LEU A 762 13.80 17.04 17.83
N GLY A 763 13.60 17.62 16.65
CA GLY A 763 12.73 17.08 15.60
C GLY A 763 13.17 15.74 14.98
N SER A 764 12.32 15.19 14.10
CA SER A 764 12.60 13.97 13.33
C SER A 764 13.80 14.17 12.38
N ALA A 765 14.36 13.09 11.82
CA ALA A 765 15.39 13.19 10.80
C ALA A 765 14.94 14.00 9.55
N ARG A 766 13.64 13.99 9.21
CA ARG A 766 13.05 14.79 8.12
C ARG A 766 12.76 16.22 8.57
N GLY A 767 12.20 16.41 9.77
CA GLY A 767 12.01 17.73 10.37
C GLY A 767 13.32 18.52 10.44
N LYS A 768 14.39 17.89 10.92
CA LYS A 768 15.76 18.45 10.99
C LYS A 768 16.32 18.83 9.62
N GLU A 769 16.13 18.01 8.59
CA GLU A 769 16.55 18.31 7.21
C GLU A 769 15.82 19.55 6.66
N ASN A 770 14.49 19.59 6.81
CA ASN A 770 13.65 20.69 6.31
C ASN A 770 13.89 22.00 7.11
N ALA A 771 14.04 21.92 8.43
CA ALA A 771 14.30 23.09 9.27
C ALA A 771 15.67 23.69 8.99
N ALA A 772 16.72 22.86 8.84
CA ALA A 772 18.04 23.33 8.43
C ALA A 772 18.01 23.98 7.03
N ALA A 773 17.19 23.48 6.10
CA ALA A 773 16.99 24.11 4.79
C ALA A 773 16.27 25.48 4.90
N ALA A 774 15.20 25.57 5.69
CA ALA A 774 14.47 26.82 5.92
C ALA A 774 15.38 27.89 6.56
N LEU A 775 16.12 27.52 7.62
CA LEU A 775 17.09 28.39 8.30
C LEU A 775 18.23 28.83 7.37
N LEU A 776 18.72 27.94 6.51
CA LEU A 776 19.73 28.28 5.50
C LEU A 776 19.20 29.32 4.51
N HIS A 777 18.00 29.15 3.96
CA HIS A 777 17.40 30.13 3.05
C HIS A 777 17.15 31.49 3.74
N LEU A 778 16.69 31.49 4.99
CA LEU A 778 16.53 32.71 5.80
C LEU A 778 17.87 33.44 5.98
N CYS A 779 18.93 32.72 6.33
CA CYS A 779 20.24 33.30 6.59
C CYS A 779 20.94 33.78 5.31
N LEU A 780 20.91 33.02 4.21
CA LEU A 780 21.58 33.34 2.95
C LEU A 780 21.16 34.70 2.36
N HIS A 781 19.94 35.14 2.66
CA HIS A 781 19.36 36.36 2.11
C HIS A 781 19.09 37.47 3.14
N SER A 782 19.44 37.29 4.42
CA SER A 782 19.14 38.28 5.47
C SER A 782 20.10 38.23 6.65
N THR A 783 20.87 39.31 6.84
CA THR A 783 21.70 39.52 8.03
C THR A 783 20.87 39.71 9.31
N LYS A 784 19.64 40.25 9.20
CA LYS A 784 18.64 40.32 10.29
C LYS A 784 18.30 38.90 10.80
N PHE A 785 17.99 37.98 9.89
CA PHE A 785 17.61 36.61 10.28
C PHE A 785 18.82 35.78 10.71
N LEU A 786 19.96 35.93 10.05
CA LEU A 786 21.24 35.36 10.49
C LEU A 786 21.59 35.76 11.94
N GLY A 787 21.36 37.03 12.31
CA GLY A 787 21.48 37.51 13.70
C GLY A 787 20.49 36.83 14.66
N LYS A 788 19.20 36.78 14.31
CA LYS A 788 18.18 36.07 15.12
C LYS A 788 18.54 34.59 15.32
N VAL A 789 18.95 33.87 14.28
CA VAL A 789 19.29 32.43 14.35
C VAL A 789 20.49 32.16 15.26
N LEU A 790 21.50 33.04 15.24
CA LEU A 790 22.63 32.97 16.17
C LEU A 790 22.22 33.27 17.62
N GLN A 791 21.29 34.20 17.84
CA GLN A 791 20.74 34.53 19.17
C GLN A 791 19.88 33.40 19.76
N GLN A 792 19.18 32.64 18.91
CA GLN A 792 18.43 31.43 19.31
C GLN A 792 19.35 30.21 19.56
N GLY A 793 20.67 30.38 19.63
CA GLY A 793 21.58 29.32 20.05
C GLY A 793 21.78 28.18 19.04
N ALA A 794 21.40 28.34 17.76
CA ALA A 794 21.37 27.26 16.76
C ALA A 794 22.71 26.53 16.49
N VAL A 795 23.85 27.02 17.02
CA VAL A 795 25.18 26.50 16.67
C VAL A 795 25.41 25.05 17.15
N PRO A 796 25.19 24.65 18.43
CA PRO A 796 25.39 23.27 18.84
C PRO A 796 24.45 22.27 18.15
N PRO A 797 23.13 22.53 17.98
CA PRO A 797 22.25 21.67 17.20
C PRO A 797 22.71 21.48 15.74
N LEU A 798 23.15 22.55 15.07
CA LEU A 798 23.69 22.45 13.70
C LEU A 798 25.03 21.71 13.63
N VAL A 799 25.89 21.81 14.65
CA VAL A 799 27.14 21.02 14.75
C VAL A 799 26.83 19.54 14.98
N ALA A 800 25.86 19.21 15.82
CA ALA A 800 25.40 17.83 15.98
C ALA A 800 24.82 17.30 14.66
N LEU A 801 23.94 18.05 14.01
CA LEU A 801 23.32 17.66 12.75
C LEU A 801 24.34 17.46 11.61
N SER A 802 25.43 18.25 11.56
CA SER A 802 26.51 18.04 10.58
C SER A 802 27.32 16.75 10.81
N GLN A 803 27.26 16.16 12.01
CA GLN A 803 27.94 14.92 12.37
C GLN A 803 27.04 13.68 12.27
N SER A 804 25.78 13.76 12.72
CA SER A 804 24.86 12.62 12.83
C SER A 804 23.68 12.62 11.84
N GLY A 805 23.37 13.73 11.17
CA GLY A 805 22.23 13.86 10.27
C GLY A 805 22.28 13.03 8.97
N THR A 806 21.18 13.10 8.21
CA THR A 806 21.10 12.60 6.82
C THR A 806 22.16 13.28 5.93
N PRO A 807 22.56 12.70 4.78
CA PRO A 807 23.53 13.35 3.90
C PRO A 807 23.14 14.78 3.47
N ARG A 808 21.84 15.03 3.26
CA ARG A 808 21.30 16.36 2.94
C ARG A 808 21.26 17.28 4.15
N ALA A 809 20.80 16.81 5.31
CA ALA A 809 20.81 17.59 6.54
C ALA A 809 22.23 18.04 6.92
N LYS A 810 23.22 17.15 6.73
CA LYS A 810 24.65 17.44 6.89
C LYS A 810 25.14 18.53 5.94
N GLU A 811 24.77 18.43 4.66
CA GLU A 811 25.10 19.45 3.65
C GLU A 811 24.54 20.83 4.05
N LYS A 812 23.25 20.91 4.41
CA LYS A 812 22.61 22.20 4.77
C LYS A 812 23.15 22.76 6.09
N ALA A 813 23.34 21.91 7.10
CA ALA A 813 23.94 22.31 8.37
C ALA A 813 25.38 22.83 8.18
N GLN A 814 26.21 22.14 7.38
CA GLN A 814 27.58 22.57 7.12
C GLN A 814 27.65 23.86 6.28
N ALA A 815 26.73 24.06 5.33
CA ALA A 815 26.59 25.33 4.61
C ALA A 815 26.24 26.49 5.55
N LEU A 816 25.28 26.28 6.46
CA LEU A 816 24.84 27.29 7.42
C LEU A 816 25.94 27.63 8.45
N LEU A 817 26.64 26.63 8.98
CA LEU A 817 27.81 26.83 9.84
C LEU A 817 28.96 27.56 9.12
N ASN A 818 29.14 27.33 7.82
CA ASN A 818 30.13 28.07 7.02
C ASN A 818 29.71 29.53 6.81
N GLN A 819 28.41 29.83 6.69
CA GLN A 819 27.92 31.20 6.67
C GLN A 819 28.15 31.92 8.02
N PHE A 820 27.93 31.23 9.15
CA PHE A 820 28.22 31.79 10.47
C PHE A 820 29.71 32.12 10.64
N ARG A 821 30.60 31.29 10.07
CA ARG A 821 32.05 31.52 10.04
C ARG A 821 32.40 32.73 9.17
N SER A 822 31.84 32.85 7.96
CA SER A 822 32.19 33.95 7.05
C SER A 822 31.75 35.32 7.58
N GLN A 823 30.58 35.40 8.24
CA GLN A 823 30.14 36.64 8.88
C GLN A 823 31.12 37.12 9.96
N ARG A 824 31.59 36.23 10.85
CA ARG A 824 32.55 36.59 11.91
C ARG A 824 33.85 37.18 11.36
N HIS A 825 34.37 36.63 10.26
CA HIS A 825 35.57 37.16 9.60
C HIS A 825 35.30 38.48 8.86
N GLY A 826 34.13 38.62 8.22
CA GLY A 826 33.73 39.87 7.57
C GLY A 826 33.55 41.05 8.54
N SER A 827 33.07 40.79 9.76
CA SER A 827 32.96 41.80 10.83
C SER A 827 34.31 42.18 11.45
N ALA A 828 35.28 41.26 11.50
CA ALA A 828 36.61 41.53 12.05
C ALA A 828 37.52 42.36 11.12
N GLY A 829 37.16 42.50 9.83
CA GLY A 829 37.93 43.24 8.82
C GLY A 829 37.51 44.70 8.62
N ARG A 830 36.75 45.30 9.55
CA ARG A 830 36.29 46.71 9.50
C ARG A 830 36.32 47.40 10.88
N GLY A 831 37.29 47.02 11.72
CA GLY A 831 37.66 47.75 12.95
C GLY A 831 38.88 48.62 12.73
#